data_AF-A0A7Y2FFC5-F1
#
_entry.id   AF-A0A7Y2FFC5-F1
#
_cell.length_a   1.000
_cell.length_b   1.000
_cell.length_c   1.000
_cell.angle_alpha   90.00
_cell.angle_beta   90.00
_cell.angle_gamma   90.00
#
_symmetry.space_group_name_H-M   'P 1'
#
loop_
_entity.id
_entity.type
_entity.pdbx_description
1 polymer ?
#
loop_
_entity_poly.entity_id
_entity_poly.type
_entity_poly.pdbx_seq_one_letter_code
_entity_poly.pdbx_strand_id
1 'polypeptide(L)'
;FRPLIERPEGAGPDSFDGLDWIWLPSVRALSESDAERLRRYVKEGGRILAAGHEPGTHDRHGKPRERALLTDLFPAWNDHDRATHVGNGFALARPGLTPEALFDTGARGDSIRAALSMNVKPHVDPVVRVEQDRVYLEIIRRVEGENRQSVALVDLIGVQRPVAPPDRLLTVHFRPPADARRITAHVSGPGRDDRRIPVERGGSGGSRDEFVSLSVRATPFAFVTFRWETAVSDPPVLSSRRGEVPSWLAEPIESAMTFVKESMRNASLPEPWRFGVHTNLAHYAKREDDTYVYGDYVTTEHMGLALRAAALTGDHALFAESERFVREVMCSRVFGVLNWATDENARAPHTEEADIGRIQANAPFDDLRIVRGLHEGAEAFGDPAADAFADRVARALYETSVVNVPVEGVPRALIAYAFDFLELGADSTDVASRSGFGFRNGDPAPGSYQDLHTIGGMARRDPRWRRVLRDATDFLLAAEIGTSGLFWGGWSTRENSWIGDFEYRDDPRGLHLKTIQVVWMAIHLAEAAHAHSDLIGPARTGEAVFAAQRTLRFFQDYYETHGRVPEYLTVGGSAVEDCPEGEGSRNGSSLGLPCLRAGEENLTDGDARIDALLARLALVLEERRWAARIARERILPDRVTDREDPRYGLIGKRSVDPDDAAAWNVLESIITLQMLAEEAEEAEES
;
A
#
# COMPACT_ATOMS: atom_id res chain seq x y z
N PHE A 1 -15.46 16.81 13.26
CA PHE A 1 -16.61 16.05 13.76
C PHE A 1 -17.59 17.05 14.34
N ARG A 2 -18.86 16.67 14.42
CA ARG A 2 -19.86 17.43 15.14
C ARG A 2 -20.83 16.38 15.65
N PRO A 3 -20.97 16.15 16.96
CA PRO A 3 -22.25 15.66 17.42
C PRO A 3 -23.28 16.67 16.92
N LEU A 4 -24.43 16.20 16.45
CA LEU A 4 -25.52 17.04 15.94
C LEU A 4 -26.20 17.80 17.11
N ILE A 5 -25.42 18.42 17.98
CA ILE A 5 -25.85 19.17 19.17
C ILE A 5 -24.84 20.33 19.37
N GLU A 6 -25.34 21.55 19.15
CA GLU A 6 -24.79 22.90 19.39
C GLU A 6 -23.86 23.61 18.37
N ARG A 7 -24.07 24.93 18.26
CA ARG A 7 -23.69 25.80 17.15
C ARG A 7 -22.68 26.89 17.53
N PRO A 8 -21.52 27.00 16.85
CA PRO A 8 -20.80 28.26 16.79
C PRO A 8 -21.44 29.18 15.74
N GLU A 9 -21.50 30.48 16.05
CA GLU A 9 -22.03 31.52 15.17
C GLU A 9 -21.28 31.56 13.82
N GLY A 10 -22.03 31.62 12.71
CA GLY A 10 -21.49 31.88 11.36
C GLY A 10 -21.47 30.70 10.38
N ALA A 11 -21.78 29.47 10.80
CA ALA A 11 -21.98 28.37 9.84
C ALA A 11 -23.42 28.39 9.30
N GLY A 12 -23.56 28.47 7.98
CA GLY A 12 -24.86 28.26 7.30
C GLY A 12 -25.46 26.89 7.70
N PRO A 13 -26.78 26.79 7.91
CA PRO A 13 -27.41 25.71 8.65
C PRO A 13 -27.46 24.30 8.01
N ASP A 14 -27.11 24.06 6.73
CA ASP A 14 -27.68 22.92 5.99
C ASP A 14 -26.81 22.17 4.95
N SER A 15 -25.49 22.36 4.89
CA SER A 15 -24.65 21.74 3.85
C SER A 15 -23.76 20.59 4.40
N PHE A 16 -23.82 19.44 3.74
CA PHE A 16 -22.86 18.32 3.89
C PHE A 16 -21.70 18.43 2.88
N ASP A 17 -21.64 19.54 2.13
CA ASP A 17 -20.67 19.73 1.06
C ASP A 17 -19.25 19.75 1.63
N GLY A 18 -18.33 19.07 0.94
CA GLY A 18 -16.93 18.97 1.35
C GLY A 18 -16.66 18.03 2.54
N LEU A 19 -17.64 17.27 3.03
CA LEU A 19 -17.42 16.23 4.04
C LEU A 19 -17.12 14.88 3.38
N ASP A 20 -15.98 14.27 3.71
CA ASP A 20 -15.65 12.90 3.28
C ASP A 20 -16.45 11.83 4.03
N TRP A 21 -16.83 12.14 5.28
CA TRP A 21 -17.56 11.26 6.21
C TRP A 21 -18.53 12.01 7.11
N ILE A 22 -19.63 11.33 7.47
CA ILE A 22 -20.54 11.69 8.57
C ILE A 22 -20.55 10.55 9.58
N TRP A 23 -20.41 10.88 10.86
CA TRP A 23 -20.60 9.92 11.95
C TRP A 23 -21.86 10.26 12.74
N LEU A 24 -22.72 9.26 12.94
CA LEU A 24 -23.93 9.30 13.76
C LEU A 24 -23.68 8.54 15.07
N PRO A 25 -23.11 9.20 16.11
CA PRO A 25 -22.85 8.57 17.39
C PRO A 25 -24.16 8.40 18.17
N SER A 26 -24.80 7.24 18.04
CA SER A 26 -26.00 6.86 18.80
C SER A 26 -27.21 7.80 18.59
N VAL A 27 -27.42 8.24 17.35
CA VAL A 27 -28.43 9.25 16.99
C VAL A 27 -29.83 8.65 16.82
N ARG A 28 -30.60 8.51 17.91
CA ARG A 28 -31.98 7.97 17.82
C ARG A 28 -32.99 8.90 17.13
N ALA A 29 -32.90 10.21 17.40
CA ALA A 29 -33.85 11.21 16.94
C ALA A 29 -33.40 11.86 15.62
N LEU A 30 -34.24 11.80 14.59
CA LEU A 30 -33.92 12.37 13.28
C LEU A 30 -35.18 12.98 12.62
N SER A 31 -35.00 14.11 11.91
CA SER A 31 -36.05 14.69 11.08
C SER A 31 -36.11 14.02 9.69
N GLU A 32 -37.26 14.08 9.01
CA GLU A 32 -37.38 13.58 7.63
C GLU A 32 -36.40 14.27 6.68
N SER A 33 -36.26 15.59 6.81
CA SER A 33 -35.34 16.40 6.00
C SER A 33 -33.88 16.02 6.23
N ASP A 34 -33.48 15.71 7.47
CA ASP A 34 -32.12 15.22 7.74
C ASP A 34 -31.90 13.85 7.10
N ALA A 35 -32.88 12.95 7.22
CA ALA A 35 -32.80 11.62 6.63
C ALA A 35 -32.65 11.67 5.10
N GLU A 36 -33.45 12.51 4.41
CA GLU A 36 -33.32 12.71 2.96
C GLU A 36 -31.95 13.27 2.55
N ARG A 37 -31.41 14.22 3.33
CA ARG A 37 -30.07 14.76 3.07
C ARG A 37 -28.99 13.69 3.25
N LEU A 38 -29.07 12.87 4.29
CA LEU A 38 -28.12 11.78 4.53
C LEU A 38 -28.16 10.75 3.39
N ARG A 39 -29.36 10.41 2.90
CA ARG A 39 -29.50 9.54 1.72
C ARG A 39 -28.87 10.14 0.47
N ARG A 40 -29.14 11.43 0.20
CA ARG A 40 -28.54 12.13 -0.94
C ARG A 40 -27.02 12.14 -0.85
N TYR A 41 -26.50 12.51 0.32
CA TYR A 41 -25.07 12.52 0.61
C TYR A 41 -24.40 11.19 0.31
N VAL A 42 -24.96 10.07 0.79
CA VAL A 42 -24.41 8.73 0.47
C VAL A 42 -24.50 8.42 -1.02
N LYS A 43 -25.65 8.69 -1.64
CA LYS A 43 -25.86 8.42 -3.07
C LYS A 43 -24.83 9.14 -3.96
N GLU A 44 -24.45 10.36 -3.59
CA GLU A 44 -23.50 11.21 -4.30
C GLU A 44 -22.02 10.85 -4.04
N GLY A 45 -21.72 9.90 -3.14
CA GLY A 45 -20.36 9.45 -2.85
C GLY A 45 -19.94 9.61 -1.39
N GLY A 46 -20.77 10.25 -0.57
CA GLY A 46 -20.54 10.42 0.87
C GLY A 46 -20.57 9.11 1.64
N ARG A 47 -19.97 9.12 2.83
CA ARG A 47 -19.84 7.91 3.67
C ARG A 47 -20.41 8.17 5.05
N ILE A 48 -21.27 7.27 5.54
CA ILE A 48 -21.86 7.40 6.86
C ILE A 48 -21.41 6.25 7.75
N LEU A 49 -20.95 6.57 8.96
CA LEU A 49 -20.83 5.61 10.05
C LEU A 49 -21.98 5.85 11.03
N ALA A 50 -22.77 4.84 11.35
CA ALA A 50 -23.74 4.87 12.44
C ALA A 50 -23.29 3.94 13.55
N ALA A 51 -23.38 4.40 14.80
CA ALA A 51 -22.80 3.71 15.94
C ALA A 51 -23.81 3.66 17.11
N GLY A 52 -23.78 2.62 17.94
CA GLY A 52 -24.67 2.49 19.11
C GLY A 52 -26.13 2.19 18.74
N HIS A 53 -27.02 3.16 18.88
CA HIS A 53 -28.45 2.99 18.58
C HIS A 53 -28.81 3.24 17.11
N GLU A 54 -29.82 2.51 16.62
CA GLU A 54 -30.33 2.63 15.25
C GLU A 54 -30.80 4.06 14.95
N PRO A 55 -30.28 4.68 13.88
CA PRO A 55 -30.64 6.04 13.53
C PRO A 55 -32.09 6.25 13.11
N GLY A 56 -32.71 7.31 13.63
CA GLY A 56 -34.05 7.73 13.20
C GLY A 56 -35.19 6.83 13.68
N THR A 57 -34.99 6.10 14.77
CA THR A 57 -36.04 5.37 15.51
C THR A 57 -36.99 6.31 16.26
N HIS A 58 -36.61 7.57 16.45
CA HIS A 58 -37.43 8.62 17.04
C HIS A 58 -37.49 9.83 16.09
N ASP A 59 -38.57 10.61 16.16
CA ASP A 59 -38.66 11.89 15.46
C ASP A 59 -37.80 12.98 16.14
N ARG A 60 -37.74 14.17 15.54
CA ARG A 60 -36.98 15.32 16.07
C ARG A 60 -37.45 15.80 17.46
N HIS A 61 -38.61 15.36 17.92
CA HIS A 61 -39.17 15.68 19.24
C HIS A 61 -38.99 14.53 20.23
N GLY A 62 -38.31 13.46 19.84
CA GLY A 62 -38.09 12.28 20.67
C GLY A 62 -39.30 11.35 20.75
N LYS A 63 -40.29 11.48 19.87
CA LYS A 63 -41.40 10.52 19.79
C LYS A 63 -40.95 9.26 19.04
N PRO A 64 -41.16 8.05 19.57
CA PRO A 64 -40.83 6.81 18.87
C PRO A 64 -41.57 6.69 17.53
N ARG A 65 -40.92 6.05 16.55
CA ARG A 65 -41.47 5.70 15.24
C ARG A 65 -41.65 4.18 15.14
N GLU A 66 -42.60 3.75 14.31
CA GLU A 66 -42.79 2.32 14.01
C GLU A 66 -41.65 1.74 13.17
N ARG A 67 -41.00 2.58 12.36
CA ARG A 67 -39.86 2.22 11.51
C ARG A 67 -38.80 3.32 11.57
N ALA A 68 -37.54 2.91 11.60
CA ALA A 68 -36.41 3.82 11.51
C ALA A 68 -36.40 4.55 10.16
N LEU A 69 -36.05 5.83 10.15
CA LEU A 69 -36.01 6.59 8.90
C LEU A 69 -34.93 6.08 7.94
N LEU A 70 -33.77 5.67 8.45
CA LEU A 70 -32.64 5.28 7.61
C LEU A 70 -32.55 3.77 7.36
N THR A 71 -33.66 3.02 7.43
CA THR A 71 -33.66 1.57 7.15
C THR A 71 -33.16 1.24 5.73
N ASP A 72 -33.26 2.15 4.76
CA ASP A 72 -32.68 1.93 3.43
C ASP A 72 -31.13 1.97 3.44
N LEU A 73 -30.53 2.78 4.31
CA LEU A 73 -29.09 2.81 4.52
C LEU A 73 -28.61 1.74 5.51
N PHE A 74 -29.47 1.36 6.46
CA PHE A 74 -29.20 0.39 7.53
C PHE A 74 -30.33 -0.67 7.60
N PRO A 75 -30.43 -1.59 6.64
CA PRO A 75 -31.58 -2.49 6.48
C PRO A 75 -31.72 -3.58 7.55
N ALA A 76 -30.65 -3.88 8.29
CA ALA A 76 -30.73 -4.73 9.48
C ALA A 76 -29.80 -4.18 10.56
N TRP A 77 -30.39 -3.47 11.53
CA TRP A 77 -29.69 -3.04 12.74
C TRP A 77 -29.76 -4.16 13.79
N ASN A 78 -28.84 -5.12 13.69
CA ASN A 78 -28.62 -6.18 14.69
C ASN A 78 -27.34 -5.88 15.48
N ASP A 79 -26.85 -6.77 16.34
CA ASP A 79 -25.59 -6.56 17.09
C ASP A 79 -24.32 -6.78 16.24
N HIS A 80 -24.43 -6.77 14.91
CA HIS A 80 -23.31 -7.01 13.98
C HIS A 80 -22.97 -5.78 13.15
N ASP A 81 -21.73 -5.75 12.69
CA ASP A 81 -21.22 -4.70 11.82
C ASP A 81 -21.68 -4.95 10.37
N ARG A 82 -22.09 -3.90 9.65
CA ARG A 82 -22.61 -4.05 8.29
C ARG A 82 -22.37 -2.84 7.41
N ALA A 83 -21.95 -3.05 6.16
CA ALA A 83 -21.91 -2.00 5.14
C ALA A 83 -23.07 -2.14 4.15
N THR A 84 -23.62 -1.02 3.72
CA THR A 84 -24.64 -0.93 2.65
C THR A 84 -24.12 0.05 1.60
N HIS A 85 -23.93 -0.42 0.37
CA HIS A 85 -23.54 0.44 -0.75
C HIS A 85 -24.78 1.10 -1.35
N VAL A 86 -24.74 2.43 -1.51
CA VAL A 86 -25.85 3.21 -2.08
C VAL A 86 -25.27 4.26 -3.03
N GLY A 87 -25.55 4.12 -4.32
CA GLY A 87 -24.95 4.97 -5.35
C GLY A 87 -23.42 4.85 -5.35
N ASN A 88 -22.74 5.99 -5.26
CA ASN A 88 -21.27 6.04 -5.24
C ASN A 88 -20.67 5.93 -3.82
N GLY A 89 -21.49 6.02 -2.77
CA GLY A 89 -21.05 5.99 -1.38
C GLY A 89 -21.46 4.71 -0.64
N PHE A 90 -21.30 4.73 0.68
CA PHE A 90 -21.76 3.64 1.54
C PHE A 90 -22.14 4.10 2.95
N ALA A 91 -22.94 3.28 3.62
CA ALA A 91 -23.34 3.45 5.00
C ALA A 91 -22.89 2.23 5.83
N LEU A 92 -22.21 2.48 6.94
CA LEU A 92 -21.64 1.48 7.83
C LEU A 92 -22.38 1.50 9.18
N ALA A 93 -23.06 0.42 9.53
CA ALA A 93 -23.64 0.19 10.85
C ALA A 93 -22.61 -0.48 11.76
N ARG A 94 -22.41 0.08 12.95
CA ARG A 94 -21.51 -0.42 13.99
C ARG A 94 -22.19 -0.34 15.37
N PRO A 95 -23.19 -1.18 15.64
CA PRO A 95 -24.01 -1.12 16.85
C PRO A 95 -23.17 -1.32 18.12
N GLY A 96 -22.13 -2.16 18.05
CA GLY A 96 -21.18 -2.39 19.14
C GLY A 96 -20.28 -1.19 19.47
N LEU A 97 -20.19 -0.19 18.58
CA LEU A 97 -19.45 1.05 18.84
C LEU A 97 -20.30 2.03 19.64
N THR A 98 -20.33 1.88 20.97
CA THR A 98 -21.01 2.88 21.82
C THR A 98 -20.07 4.06 22.11
N PRO A 99 -20.57 5.30 22.22
CA PRO A 99 -19.76 6.47 22.55
C PRO A 99 -18.95 6.28 23.85
N GLU A 100 -19.49 5.59 24.85
CA GLU A 100 -18.83 5.33 26.12
C GLU A 100 -17.59 4.45 25.94
N ALA A 101 -17.68 3.47 25.05
CA ALA A 101 -16.61 2.50 24.83
C ALA A 101 -15.41 3.10 24.06
N LEU A 102 -15.57 4.25 23.38
CA LEU A 102 -14.45 5.02 22.82
C LEU A 102 -13.50 5.56 23.89
N PHE A 103 -14.04 5.86 25.07
CA PHE A 103 -13.29 6.40 26.20
C PHE A 103 -12.72 5.30 27.10
N ASP A 104 -12.94 4.02 26.77
CA ASP A 104 -12.31 2.89 27.45
C ASP A 104 -10.82 2.79 27.05
N THR A 105 -9.92 2.59 28.02
CA THR A 105 -8.47 2.43 27.79
C THR A 105 -8.02 0.97 27.85
N GLY A 106 -8.94 0.05 28.13
CA GLY A 106 -8.73 -1.39 28.02
C GLY A 106 -8.93 -1.92 26.60
N ALA A 107 -8.85 -3.25 26.48
CA ALA A 107 -8.90 -3.96 25.21
C ALA A 107 -10.15 -3.64 24.36
N ARG A 108 -11.30 -3.42 25.00
CA ARG A 108 -12.54 -3.04 24.32
C ARG A 108 -12.41 -1.68 23.62
N GLY A 109 -11.88 -0.67 24.31
CA GLY A 109 -11.67 0.64 23.69
C GLY A 109 -10.57 0.62 22.63
N ASP A 110 -9.53 -0.19 22.79
CA ASP A 110 -8.49 -0.38 21.76
C ASP A 110 -9.06 -1.02 20.49
N SER A 111 -9.89 -2.05 20.63
CA SER A 111 -10.61 -2.69 19.51
C SER A 111 -11.51 -1.69 18.77
N ILE A 112 -12.22 -0.85 19.50
CA ILE A 112 -13.09 0.20 18.93
C ILE A 112 -12.27 1.26 18.17
N ARG A 113 -11.17 1.74 18.75
CA ARG A 113 -10.29 2.69 18.07
C ARG A 113 -9.64 2.09 16.83
N ALA A 114 -9.28 0.81 16.87
CA ALA A 114 -8.80 0.08 15.70
C ALA A 114 -9.87 0.02 14.61
N ALA A 115 -11.10 -0.34 14.96
CA ALA A 115 -12.24 -0.34 14.06
C ALA A 115 -12.48 1.03 13.39
N LEU A 116 -12.49 2.12 14.15
CA LEU A 116 -12.60 3.47 13.57
C LEU A 116 -11.41 3.80 12.66
N SER A 117 -10.20 3.38 13.06
CA SER A 117 -8.99 3.64 12.29
C SER A 117 -9.02 2.93 10.94
N MET A 118 -9.48 1.67 10.88
CA MET A 118 -9.58 0.91 9.63
C MET A 118 -10.71 1.36 8.72
N ASN A 119 -11.84 1.83 9.27
CA ASN A 119 -13.01 2.16 8.46
C ASN A 119 -13.07 3.63 8.04
N VAL A 120 -12.53 4.54 8.85
CA VAL A 120 -12.69 5.99 8.62
C VAL A 120 -11.42 6.62 8.05
N LYS A 121 -10.27 6.39 8.69
CA LYS A 121 -9.03 7.10 8.35
C LYS A 121 -8.51 6.90 6.92
N PRO A 122 -8.69 5.74 6.25
CA PRO A 122 -8.24 5.59 4.86
C PRO A 122 -8.84 6.65 3.92
N HIS A 123 -10.10 7.00 4.18
CA HIS A 123 -10.92 7.83 3.30
C HIS A 123 -11.00 9.30 3.73
N VAL A 124 -10.40 9.66 4.87
CA VAL A 124 -10.36 11.04 5.34
C VAL A 124 -8.94 11.52 5.16
N ASP A 125 -8.77 12.55 4.35
CA ASP A 125 -7.47 13.15 4.15
C ASP A 125 -7.05 13.94 5.42
N PRO A 126 -6.01 13.51 6.16
CA PRO A 126 -5.71 14.10 7.45
C PRO A 126 -4.96 15.43 7.26
N VAL A 127 -5.72 16.51 7.17
CA VAL A 127 -5.18 17.88 7.20
C VAL A 127 -4.39 18.14 8.49
N VAL A 128 -4.72 17.44 9.58
CA VAL A 128 -4.06 17.55 10.88
C VAL A 128 -3.77 16.15 11.45
N ARG A 129 -2.57 15.95 11.98
CA ARG A 129 -2.10 14.72 12.62
C ARG A 129 -1.50 15.00 14.00
N VAL A 130 -1.47 14.00 14.87
CA VAL A 130 -0.84 14.05 16.20
C VAL A 130 0.06 12.82 16.34
N GLU A 131 1.32 13.01 16.75
CA GLU A 131 2.28 11.90 16.89
C GLU A 131 1.97 10.96 18.06
N GLN A 132 1.39 11.50 19.13
CA GLN A 132 1.20 10.78 20.37
C GLN A 132 -0.02 9.87 20.31
N ASP A 133 0.17 8.63 20.74
CA ASP A 133 -0.92 7.66 20.94
C ASP A 133 -1.92 8.12 22.01
N ARG A 134 -3.17 7.66 21.84
CA ARG A 134 -4.30 7.90 22.76
C ARG A 134 -4.75 9.36 22.85
N VAL A 135 -4.54 10.12 21.78
CA VAL A 135 -5.18 11.41 21.55
C VAL A 135 -6.32 11.21 20.56
N TYR A 136 -7.52 11.65 20.91
CA TYR A 136 -8.63 11.75 19.97
C TYR A 136 -8.59 13.13 19.31
N LEU A 137 -8.69 13.14 17.97
CA LEU A 137 -8.62 14.35 17.16
C LEU A 137 -9.96 14.55 16.44
N GLU A 138 -10.56 15.71 16.66
CA GLU A 138 -11.77 16.14 15.99
C GLU A 138 -11.46 17.38 15.14
N ILE A 139 -11.50 17.21 13.82
CA ILE A 139 -11.32 18.33 12.89
C ILE A 139 -12.62 19.14 12.84
N ILE A 140 -12.56 20.40 13.26
CA ILE A 140 -13.69 21.33 13.27
C ILE A 140 -13.47 22.33 12.13
N ARG A 141 -14.21 22.13 11.02
CA ARG A 141 -14.42 23.09 9.93
C ARG A 141 -13.15 23.38 9.08
N ARG A 142 -13.20 22.97 7.81
CA ARG A 142 -12.66 23.73 6.67
C ARG A 142 -13.85 24.53 6.15
N VAL A 143 -13.77 25.84 6.08
CA VAL A 143 -14.80 26.64 5.38
C VAL A 143 -14.24 26.90 4.02
N GLU A 144 -15.00 26.55 3.01
CA GLU A 144 -14.67 26.99 1.66
C GLU A 144 -14.65 28.53 1.65
N GLY A 145 -13.49 29.11 1.30
CA GLY A 145 -13.26 30.56 1.29
C GLY A 145 -12.76 31.21 2.60
N GLU A 146 -12.72 30.52 3.74
CA GLU A 146 -11.99 31.00 4.91
C GLU A 146 -10.67 30.24 5.01
N ASN A 147 -9.52 30.93 4.89
CA ASN A 147 -8.17 30.35 5.06
C ASN A 147 -7.90 29.96 6.53
N ARG A 148 -8.70 29.03 7.05
CA ARG A 148 -8.80 28.65 8.46
C ARG A 148 -9.16 27.18 8.60
N GLN A 149 -8.48 26.50 9.53
CA GLN A 149 -8.78 25.14 9.98
C GLN A 149 -8.79 25.12 11.51
N SER A 150 -9.86 24.61 12.13
CA SER A 150 -9.88 24.39 13.59
C SER A 150 -9.87 22.90 13.93
N VAL A 151 -9.30 22.55 15.08
CA VAL A 151 -9.12 21.18 15.55
C VAL A 151 -9.33 21.14 17.05
N ALA A 152 -10.09 20.17 17.53
CA ALA A 152 -10.15 19.80 18.94
C ALA A 152 -9.27 18.57 19.17
N LEU A 153 -8.40 18.67 20.17
CA LEU A 153 -7.53 17.60 20.66
C LEU A 153 -8.04 17.17 22.03
N VAL A 154 -8.25 15.88 22.20
CA VAL A 154 -8.74 15.28 23.44
C VAL A 154 -7.72 14.25 23.91
N ASP A 155 -7.09 14.49 25.06
CA ASP A 155 -6.23 13.50 25.70
C ASP A 155 -7.09 12.50 26.48
N LEU A 156 -7.29 11.31 25.91
CA LEU A 156 -8.19 10.29 26.48
C LEU A 156 -7.71 9.80 27.86
N ILE A 157 -6.39 9.84 28.11
CA ILE A 157 -5.81 9.51 29.41
C ILE A 157 -6.22 10.56 30.45
N GLY A 158 -6.18 11.84 30.08
CA GLY A 158 -6.58 12.94 30.93
C GLY A 158 -8.07 12.92 31.29
N VAL A 159 -8.94 12.55 30.34
CA VAL A 159 -10.40 12.46 30.58
C VAL A 159 -10.76 11.41 31.65
N GLN A 160 -9.99 10.32 31.76
CA GLN A 160 -10.24 9.27 32.76
C GLN A 160 -9.76 9.63 34.18
N ARG A 161 -8.94 10.68 34.33
CA ARG A 161 -8.40 11.10 35.62
C ARG A 161 -9.07 12.42 36.04
N PRO A 162 -10.18 12.39 36.79
CA PRO A 162 -10.93 13.60 37.15
C PRO A 162 -10.15 14.55 38.08
N VAL A 163 -8.99 14.15 38.61
CA VAL A 163 -8.15 14.97 39.48
C VAL A 163 -6.89 15.39 38.72
N ALA A 164 -6.94 16.60 38.15
CA ALA A 164 -5.83 17.35 37.54
C ALA A 164 -4.77 16.50 36.80
N PRO A 165 -5.10 15.94 35.62
CA PRO A 165 -4.11 15.24 34.80
C PRO A 165 -2.97 16.21 34.44
N PRO A 166 -1.70 15.78 34.50
CA PRO A 166 -0.58 16.65 34.15
C PRO A 166 -0.67 17.06 32.67
N ASP A 167 -0.21 18.28 32.36
CA ASP A 167 -0.10 18.75 30.98
C ASP A 167 0.68 17.74 30.12
N ARG A 168 0.04 17.25 29.07
CA ARG A 168 0.72 16.43 28.05
C ARG A 168 1.16 17.32 26.91
N LEU A 169 2.42 17.21 26.53
CA LEU A 169 2.95 17.83 25.33
C LEU A 169 2.62 16.93 24.12
N LEU A 170 1.88 17.50 23.17
CA LEU A 170 1.47 16.86 21.93
C LEU A 170 2.22 17.51 20.76
N THR A 171 2.67 16.72 19.79
CA THR A 171 3.21 17.20 18.52
C THR A 171 2.09 17.14 17.50
N VAL A 172 1.66 18.30 17.03
CA VAL A 172 0.60 18.43 16.04
C VAL A 172 1.23 18.80 14.70
N HIS A 173 0.94 18.03 13.68
CA HIS A 173 1.36 18.28 12.30
C HIS A 173 0.15 18.77 11.51
N PHE A 174 0.28 19.89 10.81
CA PHE A 174 -0.76 20.45 9.95
C PHE A 174 -0.25 20.54 8.52
N ARG A 175 -1.02 20.02 7.55
CA ARG A 175 -0.73 20.24 6.13
C ARG A 175 -1.49 21.46 5.65
N PRO A 176 -0.81 22.59 5.43
CA PRO A 176 -1.44 23.73 4.82
C PRO A 176 -1.77 23.43 3.35
N PRO A 177 -2.73 24.15 2.75
CA PRO A 177 -2.91 24.15 1.30
C PRO A 177 -1.62 24.50 0.56
N ALA A 178 -1.43 23.96 -0.65
CA ALA A 178 -0.21 24.12 -1.43
C ALA A 178 0.13 25.60 -1.74
N ASP A 179 -0.89 26.46 -1.83
CA ASP A 179 -0.81 27.90 -2.05
C ASP A 179 -0.61 28.72 -0.76
N ALA A 180 -0.57 28.08 0.41
CA ALA A 180 -0.34 28.77 1.67
C ALA A 180 1.09 29.32 1.74
N ARG A 181 1.26 30.56 2.17
CA ARG A 181 2.59 31.21 2.33
C ARG A 181 2.98 31.38 3.78
N ARG A 182 2.04 31.84 4.61
CA ARG A 182 2.24 32.08 6.04
C ARG A 182 1.20 31.30 6.80
N ILE A 183 1.62 30.59 7.86
CA ILE A 183 0.72 29.80 8.70
C ILE A 183 0.87 30.30 10.12
N THR A 184 -0.26 30.47 10.80
CA THR A 184 -0.33 30.85 12.20
C THR A 184 -1.26 29.90 12.92
N ALA A 185 -0.80 29.36 14.06
CA ALA A 185 -1.61 28.52 14.92
C ALA A 185 -1.98 29.29 16.19
N HIS A 186 -3.25 29.19 16.59
CA HIS A 186 -3.76 29.66 17.86
C HIS A 186 -4.20 28.46 18.69
N VAL A 187 -3.68 28.34 19.90
CA VAL A 187 -4.05 27.27 20.82
C VAL A 187 -4.85 27.85 21.98
N SER A 188 -6.02 27.29 22.24
CA SER A 188 -6.90 27.64 23.36
C SER A 188 -7.34 26.39 24.11
N GLY A 189 -7.85 26.56 25.34
CA GLY A 189 -8.32 25.44 26.17
C GLY A 189 -9.03 25.92 27.43
N PRO A 190 -9.79 25.04 28.11
CA PRO A 190 -10.53 25.41 29.32
C PRO A 190 -9.60 26.01 30.38
N GLY A 191 -9.87 27.25 30.80
CA GLY A 191 -9.10 27.94 31.85
C GLY A 191 -7.71 28.46 31.43
N ARG A 192 -7.43 28.62 30.14
CA ARG A 192 -6.16 29.16 29.62
C ARG A 192 -6.36 30.32 28.65
N ASP A 193 -5.41 31.25 28.64
CA ASP A 193 -5.35 32.32 27.64
C ASP A 193 -4.97 31.76 26.26
N ASP A 194 -5.58 32.33 25.21
CA ASP A 194 -5.24 32.05 23.81
C ASP A 194 -3.76 32.34 23.55
N ARG A 195 -3.01 31.31 23.13
CA ARG A 195 -1.59 31.46 22.77
C ARG A 195 -1.41 31.36 21.26
N ARG A 196 -0.75 32.37 20.69
CA ARG A 196 -0.29 32.33 19.30
C ARG A 196 1.06 31.63 19.23
N ILE A 197 1.14 30.59 18.40
CA ILE A 197 2.39 29.86 18.14
C ILE A 197 2.81 30.19 16.70
N PRO A 198 3.98 30.82 16.48
CA PRO A 198 4.54 30.94 15.14
C PRO A 198 4.88 29.54 14.64
N VAL A 199 4.44 29.24 13.42
CA VAL A 199 4.67 27.95 12.80
C VAL A 199 5.92 28.06 11.94
N GLU A 200 7.00 27.41 12.36
CA GLU A 200 8.23 27.34 11.58
C GLU A 200 8.04 26.31 10.46
N ARG A 201 8.25 26.72 9.20
CA ARG A 201 8.46 25.72 8.13
C ARG A 201 9.80 25.06 8.43
N GLY A 202 9.81 23.73 8.58
CA GLY A 202 11.03 22.95 8.64
C GLY A 202 11.98 23.38 7.51
N GLY A 203 13.21 23.70 7.86
CA GLY A 203 14.12 24.50 7.04
C GLY A 203 14.68 23.82 5.78
N SER A 204 15.11 24.70 4.87
CA SER A 204 16.24 24.57 3.94
C SER A 204 16.45 23.26 3.17
N GLY A 205 15.96 23.25 1.93
CA GLY A 205 16.51 22.42 0.85
C GLY A 205 15.46 21.63 0.08
N GLY A 206 14.94 22.21 -1.02
CA GLY A 206 14.29 21.51 -2.15
C GLY A 206 12.98 20.74 -1.90
N SER A 207 12.83 20.06 -0.78
CA SER A 207 11.68 19.24 -0.40
C SER A 207 10.61 20.11 0.25
N ARG A 208 9.45 20.23 -0.39
CA ARG A 208 8.24 20.76 0.26
C ARG A 208 7.80 19.72 1.31
N ASP A 209 8.33 19.82 2.53
CA ASP A 209 7.72 19.12 3.66
C ASP A 209 6.25 19.58 3.75
N GLU A 210 5.33 18.68 3.40
CA GLU A 210 3.90 19.00 3.28
C GLU A 210 3.30 19.40 4.63
N PHE A 211 3.91 18.99 5.75
CA PHE A 211 3.39 19.23 7.08
C PHE A 211 4.26 20.22 7.87
N VAL A 212 3.60 21.15 8.55
CA VAL A 212 4.22 22.02 9.56
C VAL A 212 3.89 21.52 10.95
N SER A 213 4.90 21.46 11.82
CA SER A 213 4.78 20.89 13.16
C SER A 213 4.69 21.98 14.24
N LEU A 214 3.93 21.72 15.30
CA LEU A 214 3.93 22.53 16.51
C LEU A 214 3.72 21.68 17.76
N SER A 215 4.25 22.15 18.89
CA SER A 215 4.04 21.53 20.19
C SER A 215 2.87 22.18 20.92
N VAL A 216 1.85 21.38 21.25
CA VAL A 216 0.61 21.80 21.91
C VAL A 216 0.52 21.15 23.29
N ARG A 217 0.23 21.93 24.33
CA ARG A 217 -0.08 21.38 25.66
C ARG A 217 -1.59 21.18 25.80
N ALA A 218 -2.04 19.96 26.09
CA ALA A 218 -3.46 19.63 26.28
C ALA A 218 -3.77 19.18 27.71
N THR A 219 -4.89 19.67 28.26
CA THR A 219 -5.36 19.32 29.62
C THR A 219 -6.88 19.46 29.78
N PRO A 220 -7.67 18.38 29.78
CA PRO A 220 -7.61 17.21 28.90
C PRO A 220 -8.05 17.55 27.45
N PHE A 221 -8.37 18.82 27.17
CA PHE A 221 -8.76 19.32 25.87
C PHE A 221 -7.82 20.45 25.42
N ALA A 222 -7.61 20.58 24.12
CA ALA A 222 -7.02 21.76 23.50
C ALA A 222 -7.70 22.03 22.15
N PHE A 223 -7.94 23.30 21.82
CA PHE A 223 -8.43 23.72 20.52
C PHE A 223 -7.29 24.40 19.77
N VAL A 224 -6.98 23.93 18.57
CA VAL A 224 -5.95 24.49 17.70
C VAL A 224 -6.63 25.08 16.48
N THR A 225 -6.40 26.36 16.20
CA THR A 225 -6.90 27.05 15.01
C THR A 225 -5.73 27.49 14.16
N PHE A 226 -5.58 26.86 13.00
CA PHE A 226 -4.68 27.25 11.94
C PHE A 226 -5.32 28.32 11.07
N ARG A 227 -4.55 29.33 10.69
CA ARG A 227 -4.90 30.32 9.67
C ARG A 227 -3.74 30.46 8.71
N TRP A 228 -4.05 30.66 7.44
CA TRP A 228 -3.04 30.90 6.42
C TRP A 228 -3.36 32.06 5.48
N GLU A 229 -2.33 32.53 4.79
CA GLU A 229 -2.44 33.50 3.70
C GLU A 229 -2.16 32.77 2.39
N THR A 230 -3.05 32.88 1.40
CA THR A 230 -2.90 32.26 0.08
C THR A 230 -2.14 33.18 -0.87
N ALA A 231 -1.31 32.61 -1.73
CA ALA A 231 -0.70 33.32 -2.86
C ALA A 231 -1.48 32.99 -4.15
N VAL A 232 -1.65 33.98 -5.02
CA VAL A 232 -2.00 33.71 -6.43
C VAL A 232 -0.71 33.21 -7.07
N SER A 233 -0.57 31.91 -7.22
CA SER A 233 0.53 31.31 -7.97
C SER A 233 -0.04 30.47 -9.09
N ASP A 234 0.49 30.69 -10.30
CA ASP A 234 0.26 29.80 -11.43
C ASP A 234 0.73 28.37 -11.08
N PRO A 235 0.02 27.34 -11.56
CA PRO A 235 0.42 25.96 -11.33
C PRO A 235 1.83 25.72 -11.89
N PRO A 236 2.64 24.88 -11.23
CA PRO A 236 3.94 24.51 -11.78
C PRO A 236 3.73 23.81 -13.13
N VAL A 237 4.45 24.30 -14.14
CA VAL A 237 4.56 23.63 -15.43
C VAL A 237 5.50 22.44 -15.24
N LEU A 238 4.96 21.23 -15.26
CA LEU A 238 5.76 20.01 -15.32
C LEU A 238 6.48 19.97 -16.68
N SER A 239 7.81 19.87 -16.65
CA SER A 239 8.60 19.62 -17.86
C SER A 239 8.73 18.12 -18.06
N SER A 240 7.91 17.54 -18.94
CA SER A 240 8.14 16.19 -19.44
C SER A 240 9.24 16.24 -20.51
N ARG A 241 10.50 16.18 -20.10
CA ARG A 241 11.56 15.79 -21.04
C ARG A 241 11.68 14.27 -20.97
N ARG A 242 11.35 13.63 -22.08
CA ARG A 242 11.75 12.26 -22.38
C ARG A 242 12.56 12.36 -23.66
N GLY A 243 13.79 11.87 -23.68
CA GLY A 243 14.47 11.79 -24.95
C GLY A 243 14.18 10.52 -25.71
N GLU A 244 15.00 10.36 -26.74
CA GLU A 244 14.84 9.30 -27.71
C GLU A 244 15.35 7.98 -27.13
N VAL A 245 14.43 7.02 -26.98
CA VAL A 245 14.78 5.64 -26.61
C VAL A 245 15.68 5.04 -27.69
N PRO A 246 16.84 4.44 -27.33
CA PRO A 246 17.71 3.79 -28.29
C PRO A 246 16.95 2.76 -29.14
N SER A 247 17.19 2.75 -30.45
CA SER A 247 16.45 1.89 -31.40
C SER A 247 16.46 0.40 -31.06
N TRP A 248 17.54 -0.09 -30.42
CA TRP A 248 17.67 -1.49 -29.99
C TRP A 248 16.83 -1.83 -28.74
N LEU A 249 16.30 -0.82 -28.03
CA LEU A 249 15.38 -0.95 -26.90
C LEU A 249 13.94 -0.58 -27.28
N ALA A 250 13.75 0.35 -28.22
CA ALA A 250 12.43 0.85 -28.62
C ALA A 250 11.49 -0.26 -29.07
N GLU A 251 11.89 -1.09 -30.05
CA GLU A 251 11.02 -2.16 -30.57
C GLU A 251 10.75 -3.29 -29.56
N PRO A 252 11.72 -3.74 -28.74
CA PRO A 252 11.43 -4.67 -27.65
C PRO A 252 10.42 -4.14 -26.64
N ILE A 253 10.54 -2.87 -26.22
CA ILE A 253 9.60 -2.24 -25.29
C ILE A 253 8.21 -2.12 -25.93
N GLU A 254 8.12 -1.61 -27.15
CA GLU A 254 6.85 -1.40 -27.86
C GLU A 254 6.09 -2.72 -28.10
N SER A 255 6.79 -3.76 -28.58
CA SER A 255 6.20 -5.08 -28.81
C SER A 255 5.75 -5.75 -27.51
N ALA A 256 6.53 -5.67 -26.44
CA ALA A 256 6.16 -6.22 -25.13
C ALA A 256 4.94 -5.49 -24.53
N MET A 257 4.88 -4.16 -24.64
CA MET A 257 3.71 -3.38 -24.22
C MET A 257 2.46 -3.73 -25.02
N THR A 258 2.62 -3.97 -26.32
CA THR A 258 1.53 -4.41 -27.20
C THR A 258 1.03 -5.80 -26.79
N PHE A 259 1.94 -6.74 -26.54
CA PHE A 259 1.60 -8.08 -26.04
C PHE A 259 0.80 -8.02 -24.73
N VAL A 260 1.20 -7.18 -23.76
CA VAL A 260 0.43 -6.99 -22.52
C VAL A 260 -0.99 -6.49 -22.80
N LYS A 261 -1.14 -5.51 -23.70
CA LYS A 261 -2.45 -4.91 -24.01
C LYS A 261 -3.38 -5.85 -24.78
N GLU A 262 -2.84 -6.61 -25.71
CA GLU A 262 -3.63 -7.39 -26.67
C GLU A 262 -3.81 -8.85 -26.29
N SER A 263 -2.82 -9.44 -25.60
CA SER A 263 -2.79 -10.88 -25.31
C SER A 263 -2.97 -11.20 -23.82
N MET A 264 -2.53 -10.32 -22.92
CA MET A 264 -2.65 -10.54 -21.47
C MET A 264 -3.91 -9.89 -20.86
N ARG A 265 -4.91 -9.55 -21.69
CA ARG A 265 -6.17 -8.92 -21.27
C ARG A 265 -7.34 -9.53 -22.00
N ASN A 266 -8.49 -9.58 -21.33
CA ASN A 266 -9.71 -10.14 -21.90
C ASN A 266 -10.62 -9.06 -22.52
N ALA A 267 -10.38 -8.75 -23.80
CA ALA A 267 -11.17 -7.76 -24.54
C ALA A 267 -12.67 -8.10 -24.67
N SER A 268 -13.09 -9.34 -24.38
CA SER A 268 -14.50 -9.75 -24.44
C SER A 268 -15.32 -9.32 -23.22
N LEU A 269 -14.67 -8.91 -22.13
CA LEU A 269 -15.34 -8.46 -20.91
C LEU A 269 -15.82 -7.00 -21.02
N PRO A 270 -16.86 -6.61 -20.26
CA PRO A 270 -17.25 -5.21 -20.16
C PRO A 270 -16.22 -4.41 -19.36
N GLU A 271 -16.18 -3.10 -19.55
CA GLU A 271 -15.44 -2.22 -18.65
C GLU A 271 -16.05 -2.19 -17.24
N PRO A 272 -15.23 -2.05 -16.18
CA PRO A 272 -13.77 -1.98 -16.21
C PRO A 272 -13.07 -3.35 -16.32
N TRP A 273 -13.77 -4.48 -16.23
CA TRP A 273 -13.20 -5.83 -16.12
C TRP A 273 -12.19 -6.20 -17.22
N ARG A 274 -12.40 -5.76 -18.47
CA ARG A 274 -11.45 -6.03 -19.58
C ARG A 274 -10.05 -5.40 -19.43
N PHE A 275 -9.86 -4.49 -18.48
CA PHE A 275 -8.61 -3.77 -18.29
C PHE A 275 -7.61 -4.51 -17.40
N GLY A 276 -8.03 -5.59 -16.75
CA GLY A 276 -7.18 -6.40 -15.89
C GLY A 276 -6.15 -7.19 -16.68
N VAL A 277 -4.91 -7.25 -16.16
CA VAL A 277 -3.82 -8.03 -16.75
C VAL A 277 -3.77 -9.41 -16.09
N HIS A 278 -3.94 -10.46 -16.89
CA HIS A 278 -3.87 -11.85 -16.45
C HIS A 278 -2.49 -12.21 -15.88
N THR A 279 -2.46 -13.11 -14.89
CA THR A 279 -1.21 -13.68 -14.37
C THR A 279 -0.51 -14.49 -15.47
N ASN A 280 -1.25 -15.35 -16.16
CA ASN A 280 -0.75 -16.18 -17.25
C ASN A 280 -1.67 -16.17 -18.48
N LEU A 281 -1.10 -16.43 -19.67
CA LEU A 281 -1.88 -16.55 -20.91
C LEU A 281 -2.68 -17.85 -20.94
N ALA A 282 -2.11 -18.94 -20.42
CA ALA A 282 -2.79 -20.22 -20.34
C ALA A 282 -3.56 -20.38 -19.02
N HIS A 283 -4.81 -20.82 -19.13
CA HIS A 283 -5.59 -21.25 -17.99
C HIS A 283 -5.28 -22.71 -17.64
N TYR A 284 -4.66 -22.95 -16.49
CA TYR A 284 -4.49 -24.30 -15.94
C TYR A 284 -5.61 -24.62 -14.95
N ALA A 285 -6.18 -25.81 -15.00
CA ALA A 285 -7.06 -26.30 -13.93
C ALA A 285 -6.22 -26.63 -12.67
N LYS A 286 -6.82 -26.47 -11.48
CA LYS A 286 -6.13 -26.61 -10.17
C LYS A 286 -5.28 -27.86 -10.08
N ARG A 287 -3.96 -27.71 -9.95
CA ARG A 287 -3.11 -28.72 -9.33
C ARG A 287 -3.25 -28.56 -7.82
N GLU A 288 -3.35 -29.69 -7.09
CA GLU A 288 -3.68 -29.70 -5.65
C GLU A 288 -2.69 -28.91 -4.78
N ASP A 289 -1.49 -28.58 -5.30
CA ASP A 289 -0.35 -28.02 -4.55
C ASP A 289 0.09 -26.59 -4.99
N ASP A 290 -0.62 -25.92 -5.91
CA ASP A 290 -0.21 -24.58 -6.39
C ASP A 290 -0.71 -23.45 -5.48
N THR A 291 0.25 -22.65 -4.98
CA THR A 291 0.04 -21.45 -4.14
C THR A 291 -0.34 -20.20 -4.96
N TYR A 292 -0.17 -20.23 -6.28
CA TYR A 292 -0.50 -19.13 -7.18
C TYR A 292 -1.85 -19.37 -7.88
N VAL A 293 -2.64 -18.31 -8.00
CA VAL A 293 -3.94 -18.33 -8.69
C VAL A 293 -3.76 -18.44 -10.20
N TYR A 294 -4.67 -19.18 -10.80
CA TYR A 294 -4.77 -19.58 -12.21
C TYR A 294 -4.57 -18.43 -13.21
N GLY A 295 -4.23 -18.77 -14.45
CA GLY A 295 -3.85 -17.80 -15.48
C GLY A 295 -4.82 -16.63 -15.68
N ASP A 296 -6.13 -16.87 -15.63
CA ASP A 296 -7.11 -15.80 -15.88
C ASP A 296 -7.26 -14.80 -14.71
N TYR A 297 -6.61 -15.03 -13.57
CA TYR A 297 -6.71 -14.13 -12.44
C TYR A 297 -5.94 -12.84 -12.70
N VAL A 298 -6.44 -11.75 -12.13
CA VAL A 298 -5.77 -10.46 -12.17
C VAL A 298 -5.33 -10.13 -10.75
N THR A 299 -4.02 -9.98 -10.53
CA THR A 299 -3.45 -9.69 -9.21
C THR A 299 -2.96 -8.25 -9.09
N THR A 300 -2.87 -7.77 -7.85
CA THR A 300 -2.39 -6.41 -7.56
C THR A 300 -0.92 -6.24 -7.94
N GLU A 301 -0.13 -7.31 -7.87
CA GLU A 301 1.24 -7.35 -8.40
C GLU A 301 1.29 -6.93 -9.87
N HIS A 302 0.55 -7.62 -10.74
CA HIS A 302 0.57 -7.37 -12.18
C HIS A 302 0.01 -6.00 -12.51
N MET A 303 -1.06 -5.57 -11.83
CA MET A 303 -1.63 -4.24 -12.05
C MET A 303 -0.70 -3.11 -11.57
N GLY A 304 0.04 -3.29 -10.48
CA GLY A 304 1.03 -2.33 -10.00
C GLY A 304 2.21 -2.20 -10.97
N LEU A 305 2.70 -3.34 -11.49
CA LEU A 305 3.72 -3.36 -12.53
C LEU A 305 3.21 -2.73 -13.85
N ALA A 306 1.96 -2.97 -14.24
CA ALA A 306 1.36 -2.37 -15.44
C ALA A 306 1.23 -0.85 -15.32
N LEU A 307 0.79 -0.32 -14.17
CA LEU A 307 0.73 1.12 -13.91
C LEU A 307 2.11 1.76 -14.02
N ARG A 308 3.12 1.15 -13.41
CA ARG A 308 4.51 1.63 -13.45
C ARG A 308 5.09 1.57 -14.87
N ALA A 309 4.92 0.46 -15.58
CA ALA A 309 5.33 0.33 -16.97
C ALA A 309 4.67 1.38 -17.86
N ALA A 310 3.36 1.64 -17.67
CA ALA A 310 2.63 2.68 -18.39
C ALA A 310 3.17 4.08 -18.09
N ALA A 311 3.45 4.39 -16.82
CA ALA A 311 4.02 5.68 -16.41
C ALA A 311 5.39 5.92 -17.09
N LEU A 312 6.31 4.96 -16.99
CA LEU A 312 7.66 5.06 -17.55
C LEU A 312 7.64 5.15 -19.09
N THR A 313 6.85 4.30 -19.75
CA THR A 313 6.73 4.30 -21.23
C THR A 313 5.84 5.42 -21.76
N GLY A 314 5.01 6.06 -20.92
CA GLY A 314 4.05 7.12 -21.30
C GLY A 314 2.83 6.64 -22.03
N ASP A 315 2.47 5.37 -21.85
CA ASP A 315 1.22 4.85 -22.34
C ASP A 315 0.07 5.33 -21.43
N HIS A 316 -0.40 6.56 -21.66
CA HIS A 316 -1.47 7.16 -20.88
C HIS A 316 -2.77 6.34 -20.94
N ALA A 317 -3.05 5.67 -22.07
CA ALA A 317 -4.23 4.83 -22.21
C ALA A 317 -4.13 3.62 -21.29
N LEU A 318 -2.99 2.90 -21.31
CA LEU A 318 -2.75 1.77 -20.42
C LEU A 318 -2.84 2.20 -18.95
N PHE A 319 -2.26 3.36 -18.60
CA PHE A 319 -2.31 3.90 -17.24
C PHE A 319 -3.74 4.16 -16.78
N ALA A 320 -4.52 4.93 -17.55
CA ALA A 320 -5.89 5.30 -17.19
C ALA A 320 -6.81 4.08 -17.07
N GLU A 321 -6.65 3.08 -17.95
CA GLU A 321 -7.40 1.83 -17.87
C GLU A 321 -7.04 1.00 -16.64
N SER A 322 -5.74 0.90 -16.33
CA SER A 322 -5.22 0.15 -15.20
C SER A 322 -5.61 0.80 -13.87
N GLU A 323 -5.53 2.13 -13.77
CA GLU A 323 -5.99 2.92 -12.62
C GLU A 323 -7.45 2.62 -12.34
N ARG A 324 -8.28 2.69 -13.39
CA ARG A 324 -9.71 2.48 -13.27
C ARG A 324 -10.03 1.06 -12.81
N PHE A 325 -9.34 0.05 -13.34
CA PHE A 325 -9.49 -1.34 -12.88
C PHE A 325 -9.16 -1.46 -11.39
N VAL A 326 -7.99 -0.97 -10.96
CA VAL A 326 -7.57 -1.02 -9.55
C VAL A 326 -8.57 -0.30 -8.65
N ARG A 327 -9.03 0.90 -9.04
CA ARG A 327 -9.96 1.72 -8.26
C ARG A 327 -11.37 1.12 -8.16
N GLU A 328 -11.89 0.59 -9.26
CA GLU A 328 -13.30 0.17 -9.36
C GLU A 328 -13.51 -1.32 -9.06
N VAL A 329 -12.49 -2.15 -9.25
CA VAL A 329 -12.55 -3.62 -9.14
C VAL A 329 -11.78 -4.14 -7.93
N MET A 330 -10.51 -3.73 -7.77
CA MET A 330 -9.62 -4.33 -6.77
C MET A 330 -9.69 -3.65 -5.40
N CYS A 331 -9.91 -2.34 -5.37
CA CYS A 331 -9.91 -1.57 -4.14
C CYS A 331 -11.20 -1.75 -3.35
N SER A 332 -11.07 -2.20 -2.10
CA SER A 332 -12.20 -2.27 -1.20
C SER A 332 -12.78 -0.88 -0.96
N ARG A 333 -14.09 -0.74 -1.20
CA ARG A 333 -14.78 0.55 -0.99
C ARG A 333 -14.82 0.93 0.48
N VAL A 334 -14.88 -0.05 1.37
CA VAL A 334 -15.01 0.13 2.83
C VAL A 334 -13.66 0.35 3.50
N PHE A 335 -12.63 -0.41 3.12
CA PHE A 335 -11.34 -0.38 3.82
C PHE A 335 -10.27 0.40 3.07
N GLY A 336 -10.42 0.59 1.76
CA GLY A 336 -9.41 1.23 0.91
C GLY A 336 -8.16 0.39 0.64
N VAL A 337 -8.11 -0.86 1.14
CA VAL A 337 -7.08 -1.85 0.80
C VAL A 337 -7.43 -2.55 -0.50
N LEU A 338 -6.43 -3.08 -1.20
CA LEU A 338 -6.64 -3.79 -2.46
C LEU A 338 -6.77 -5.30 -2.18
N ASN A 339 -7.73 -5.97 -2.82
CA ASN A 339 -7.73 -7.43 -2.82
C ASN A 339 -6.56 -7.91 -3.68
N TRP A 340 -5.74 -8.82 -3.16
CA TRP A 340 -4.55 -9.32 -3.81
C TRP A 340 -4.83 -9.95 -5.19
N ALA A 341 -6.03 -10.53 -5.36
CA ALA A 341 -6.45 -11.12 -6.62
C ALA A 341 -7.94 -10.93 -6.91
N THR A 342 -8.29 -10.96 -8.20
CA THR A 342 -9.67 -10.94 -8.68
C THR A 342 -9.84 -11.98 -9.78
N ASP A 343 -10.98 -12.66 -9.77
CA ASP A 343 -11.41 -13.54 -10.86
C ASP A 343 -12.28 -12.70 -11.80
N GLU A 344 -11.72 -12.33 -12.95
CA GLU A 344 -12.41 -11.48 -13.91
C GLU A 344 -13.54 -12.18 -14.65
N ASN A 345 -13.47 -13.50 -14.80
CA ASN A 345 -14.52 -14.31 -15.42
C ASN A 345 -15.72 -14.40 -14.48
N ALA A 346 -15.48 -14.66 -13.20
CA ALA A 346 -16.50 -14.62 -12.16
C ALA A 346 -16.95 -13.18 -11.83
N ARG A 347 -16.16 -12.18 -12.23
CA ARG A 347 -16.36 -10.75 -11.90
C ARG A 347 -16.47 -10.55 -10.39
N ALA A 348 -15.58 -11.19 -9.66
CA ALA A 348 -15.59 -11.20 -8.21
C ALA A 348 -14.16 -11.09 -7.67
N PRO A 349 -13.99 -10.43 -6.51
CA PRO A 349 -12.73 -10.51 -5.76
C PRO A 349 -12.43 -11.97 -5.39
N HIS A 350 -11.16 -12.34 -5.39
CA HIS A 350 -10.76 -13.66 -4.90
C HIS A 350 -11.10 -13.79 -3.42
N THR A 351 -11.58 -14.97 -3.01
CA THR A 351 -11.85 -15.29 -1.62
C THR A 351 -11.26 -16.65 -1.27
N GLU A 352 -10.62 -16.73 -0.11
CA GLU A 352 -10.07 -17.95 0.45
C GLU A 352 -11.00 -18.54 1.50
N GLU A 353 -11.08 -19.87 1.59
CA GLU A 353 -11.82 -20.54 2.67
C GLU A 353 -10.93 -20.64 3.91
N ALA A 354 -11.36 -19.99 5.00
CA ALA A 354 -10.74 -20.07 6.32
C ALA A 354 -11.70 -20.71 7.35
N ASP A 355 -11.18 -21.05 8.53
CA ASP A 355 -11.99 -21.59 9.65
C ASP A 355 -13.16 -20.67 10.05
N ILE A 356 -13.06 -19.38 9.71
CA ILE A 356 -14.06 -18.32 9.96
C ILE A 356 -14.95 -18.00 8.75
N GLY A 357 -14.84 -18.77 7.67
CA GLY A 357 -15.58 -18.55 6.43
C GLY A 357 -14.71 -18.01 5.30
N ARG A 358 -15.36 -17.46 4.26
CA ARG A 358 -14.65 -16.90 3.09
C ARG A 358 -14.09 -15.53 3.40
N ILE A 359 -12.79 -15.35 3.24
CA ILE A 359 -12.08 -14.09 3.50
C ILE A 359 -11.43 -13.57 2.22
N GLN A 360 -11.23 -12.26 2.15
CA GLN A 360 -10.35 -11.60 1.18
C GLN A 360 -9.06 -11.22 1.90
N ALA A 361 -7.96 -11.06 1.17
CA ALA A 361 -6.70 -10.59 1.72
C ALA A 361 -6.07 -9.55 0.79
N ASN A 362 -5.16 -8.74 1.33
CA ASN A 362 -4.26 -7.94 0.52
C ASN A 362 -2.85 -8.56 0.55
N ALA A 363 -2.01 -8.14 -0.41
CA ALA A 363 -0.58 -8.35 -0.37
C ALA A 363 0.09 -6.97 -0.24
N PRO A 364 0.58 -6.55 0.95
CA PRO A 364 1.14 -5.22 1.19
C PRO A 364 2.25 -4.78 0.24
N PHE A 365 3.07 -5.71 -0.27
CA PHE A 365 4.05 -5.37 -1.29
C PHE A 365 3.39 -4.89 -2.59
N ASP A 366 2.31 -5.54 -2.98
CA ASP A 366 1.56 -5.16 -4.18
C ASP A 366 0.83 -3.85 -3.99
N ASP A 367 0.29 -3.59 -2.79
CA ASP A 367 -0.26 -2.28 -2.46
C ASP A 367 0.78 -1.17 -2.61
N LEU A 368 2.01 -1.40 -2.16
CA LEU A 368 3.12 -0.45 -2.33
C LEU A 368 3.48 -0.28 -3.81
N ARG A 369 3.53 -1.37 -4.60
CA ARG A 369 3.75 -1.28 -6.06
C ARG A 369 2.65 -0.47 -6.76
N ILE A 370 1.39 -0.66 -6.38
CA ILE A 370 0.26 0.10 -6.90
C ILE A 370 0.39 1.58 -6.52
N VAL A 371 0.69 1.88 -5.25
CA VAL A 371 0.92 3.25 -4.77
C VAL A 371 2.03 3.92 -5.58
N ARG A 372 3.15 3.23 -5.81
CA ARG A 372 4.26 3.72 -6.64
C ARG A 372 3.80 4.00 -8.07
N GLY A 373 3.19 3.02 -8.73
CA GLY A 373 2.72 3.17 -10.11
C GLY A 373 1.72 4.30 -10.28
N LEU A 374 0.80 4.48 -9.33
CA LEU A 374 -0.17 5.59 -9.34
C LEU A 374 0.52 6.96 -9.15
N HIS A 375 1.47 7.10 -8.23
CA HIS A 375 2.21 8.36 -8.06
C HIS A 375 3.08 8.69 -9.26
N GLU A 376 3.84 7.72 -9.78
CA GLU A 376 4.69 7.90 -10.96
C GLU A 376 3.85 8.28 -12.19
N GLY A 377 2.69 7.64 -12.40
CA GLY A 377 1.80 8.01 -13.50
C GLY A 377 1.06 9.33 -13.27
N ALA A 378 0.67 9.63 -12.04
CA ALA A 378 0.09 10.94 -11.71
C ALA A 378 1.05 12.09 -12.01
N GLU A 379 2.34 11.90 -11.74
CA GLU A 379 3.39 12.85 -12.10
C GLU A 379 3.59 12.90 -13.62
N ALA A 380 3.73 11.75 -14.28
CA ALA A 380 3.98 11.67 -15.72
C ALA A 380 2.85 12.27 -16.58
N PHE A 381 1.59 12.13 -16.15
CA PHE A 381 0.42 12.55 -16.91
C PHE A 381 -0.32 13.77 -16.31
N GLY A 382 0.13 14.28 -15.16
CA GLY A 382 -0.53 15.39 -14.47
C GLY A 382 -1.92 15.04 -13.96
N ASP A 383 -2.10 13.84 -13.39
CA ASP A 383 -3.39 13.31 -12.91
C ASP A 383 -3.51 13.42 -11.37
N PRO A 384 -4.11 14.50 -10.82
CA PRO A 384 -4.28 14.66 -9.38
C PRO A 384 -5.29 13.66 -8.77
N ALA A 385 -6.16 13.04 -9.57
CA ALA A 385 -7.10 12.04 -9.05
C ALA A 385 -6.36 10.72 -8.75
N ALA A 386 -5.43 10.32 -9.62
CA ALA A 386 -4.56 9.17 -9.40
C ALA A 386 -3.66 9.38 -8.16
N ASP A 387 -3.07 10.58 -7.99
CA ASP A 387 -2.25 10.92 -6.81
C ASP A 387 -3.07 10.84 -5.50
N ALA A 388 -4.30 11.38 -5.51
CA ALA A 388 -5.20 11.31 -4.37
C ALA A 388 -5.65 9.88 -4.05
N PHE A 389 -5.79 9.03 -5.08
CA PHE A 389 -6.12 7.62 -4.93
C PHE A 389 -4.93 6.84 -4.34
N ALA A 390 -3.72 7.08 -4.81
CA ALA A 390 -2.49 6.49 -4.26
C ALA A 390 -2.35 6.81 -2.75
N ASP A 391 -2.54 8.07 -2.38
CA ASP A 391 -2.53 8.52 -0.98
C ASP A 391 -3.60 7.80 -0.13
N ARG A 392 -4.77 7.49 -0.71
CA ARG A 392 -5.84 6.74 -0.02
C ARG A 392 -5.42 5.29 0.23
N VAL A 393 -4.85 4.62 -0.77
CA VAL A 393 -4.35 3.24 -0.64
C VAL A 393 -3.22 3.19 0.39
N ALA A 394 -2.26 4.12 0.33
CA ALA A 394 -1.19 4.22 1.31
C ALA A 394 -1.72 4.44 2.74
N ARG A 395 -2.72 5.31 2.93
CA ARG A 395 -3.35 5.47 4.25
C ARG A 395 -4.05 4.20 4.73
N ALA A 396 -4.73 3.47 3.85
CA ALA A 396 -5.33 2.18 4.18
C ALA A 396 -4.26 1.21 4.68
N LEU A 397 -3.21 1.04 3.88
CA LEU A 397 -2.08 0.18 4.16
C LEU A 397 -1.41 0.49 5.51
N TYR A 398 -1.23 1.77 5.83
CA TYR A 398 -0.69 2.18 7.13
C TYR A 398 -1.55 1.71 8.30
N GLU A 399 -2.87 1.81 8.18
CA GLU A 399 -3.78 1.46 9.27
C GLU A 399 -3.96 -0.06 9.41
N THR A 400 -3.85 -0.81 8.31
CA THR A 400 -4.13 -2.25 8.26
C THR A 400 -2.88 -3.13 8.39
N SER A 401 -1.78 -2.76 7.74
CA SER A 401 -0.65 -3.68 7.50
C SER A 401 0.67 -3.24 8.15
N VAL A 402 0.74 -2.02 8.71
CA VAL A 402 1.90 -1.60 9.53
C VAL A 402 1.75 -2.12 10.95
N VAL A 403 2.69 -2.97 11.37
CA VAL A 403 2.68 -3.64 12.68
C VAL A 403 3.45 -2.84 13.71
N ASN A 404 2.76 -2.33 14.74
CA ASN A 404 3.38 -1.58 15.83
C ASN A 404 3.60 -2.39 17.12
N VAL A 405 3.44 -3.73 17.06
CA VAL A 405 3.63 -4.62 18.21
C VAL A 405 5.08 -5.06 18.29
N PRO A 406 5.78 -4.85 19.43
CA PRO A 406 7.15 -5.34 19.58
C PRO A 406 7.18 -6.87 19.57
N VAL A 407 7.88 -7.43 18.60
CA VAL A 407 8.44 -8.79 18.69
C VAL A 407 9.86 -8.65 19.23
N GLU A 408 10.25 -9.51 20.17
CA GLU A 408 11.58 -9.46 20.77
C GLU A 408 12.66 -9.61 19.67
N GLY A 409 13.58 -8.64 19.59
CA GLY A 409 14.65 -8.64 18.57
C GLY A 409 14.28 -8.07 17.20
N VAL A 410 13.01 -7.76 16.92
CA VAL A 410 12.57 -7.19 15.63
C VAL A 410 12.18 -5.71 15.78
N PRO A 411 12.59 -4.83 14.86
CA PRO A 411 12.14 -3.44 14.84
C PRO A 411 10.61 -3.31 14.83
N ARG A 412 10.10 -2.20 15.35
CA ARG A 412 8.64 -1.90 15.31
C ARG A 412 8.27 -1.31 13.95
N ALA A 413 6.98 -1.22 13.64
CA ALA A 413 6.46 -0.51 12.47
C ALA A 413 6.90 -1.11 11.11
N LEU A 414 6.89 -2.45 10.99
CA LEU A 414 7.16 -3.16 9.74
C LEU A 414 5.89 -3.42 8.94
N ILE A 415 6.05 -3.64 7.64
CA ILE A 415 4.97 -4.12 6.77
C ILE A 415 4.77 -5.62 6.99
N ALA A 416 3.55 -6.02 7.37
CA ALA A 416 3.17 -7.42 7.59
C ALA A 416 2.94 -8.19 6.28
N TYR A 417 2.70 -9.50 6.39
CA TYR A 417 2.40 -10.38 5.25
C TYR A 417 1.04 -10.11 4.61
N ALA A 418 -0.05 -10.05 5.38
CA ALA A 418 -1.38 -9.78 4.83
C ALA A 418 -2.31 -9.17 5.88
N PHE A 419 -3.28 -8.41 5.40
CA PHE A 419 -4.47 -8.02 6.12
C PHE A 419 -5.67 -8.74 5.54
N ASP A 420 -6.27 -9.61 6.34
CA ASP A 420 -7.50 -10.29 5.98
C ASP A 420 -8.69 -9.39 6.25
N PHE A 421 -9.59 -9.31 5.29
CA PHE A 421 -10.81 -8.55 5.40
C PHE A 421 -11.95 -9.26 4.72
N LEU A 422 -13.15 -8.83 5.06
CA LEU A 422 -14.33 -9.24 4.35
C LEU A 422 -15.11 -8.00 4.01
N GLU A 423 -15.34 -7.78 2.72
CA GLU A 423 -16.33 -6.81 2.31
C GLU A 423 -17.68 -7.26 2.85
N LEU A 424 -18.25 -6.46 3.75
CA LEU A 424 -19.45 -6.79 4.52
C LEU A 424 -20.66 -6.99 3.59
N GLY A 425 -20.81 -8.20 3.04
CA GLY A 425 -22.01 -8.70 2.40
C GLY A 425 -23.07 -9.07 3.44
N ALA A 426 -24.32 -9.27 2.99
CA ALA A 426 -25.50 -9.40 3.86
C ALA A 426 -25.46 -10.54 4.91
N ASP A 427 -24.52 -11.48 4.82
CA ASP A 427 -24.51 -12.73 5.59
C ASP A 427 -23.22 -13.03 6.37
N SER A 428 -22.32 -12.05 6.57
CA SER A 428 -21.13 -12.27 7.41
C SER A 428 -21.14 -11.46 8.70
N THR A 429 -20.78 -12.14 9.80
CA THR A 429 -20.80 -11.62 11.17
C THR A 429 -19.43 -11.20 11.70
N ASP A 430 -18.34 -11.42 10.95
CA ASP A 430 -16.98 -11.17 11.45
C ASP A 430 -16.32 -9.94 10.80
N VAL A 431 -15.78 -9.10 11.68
CA VAL A 431 -15.13 -7.82 11.38
C VAL A 431 -13.73 -8.08 10.88
N ALA A 432 -13.28 -7.32 9.88
CA ALA A 432 -11.87 -7.19 9.55
C ALA A 432 -11.07 -6.97 10.84
N SER A 433 -10.29 -7.97 11.24
CA SER A 433 -9.55 -7.94 12.48
C SER A 433 -8.19 -7.33 12.18
N ARG A 434 -7.73 -6.37 12.98
CA ARG A 434 -6.38 -5.82 12.91
C ARG A 434 -5.37 -6.84 13.46
N SER A 435 -5.39 -8.06 12.95
CA SER A 435 -4.24 -8.94 13.04
C SER A 435 -3.30 -8.47 11.96
N GLY A 436 -2.35 -7.60 12.28
CA GLY A 436 -1.16 -7.36 11.45
C GLY A 436 -0.25 -8.61 11.39
N PHE A 437 -0.89 -9.76 11.21
CA PHE A 437 -0.48 -11.15 11.12
C PHE A 437 -1.75 -11.88 10.67
N GLY A 438 -2.23 -11.60 9.45
CA GLY A 438 -3.40 -12.27 8.85
C GLY A 438 -3.49 -13.72 9.32
N PHE A 439 -4.64 -14.09 9.86
CA PHE A 439 -4.97 -15.41 10.41
C PHE A 439 -3.81 -16.37 10.83
N ARG A 440 -2.87 -15.97 11.70
CA ARG A 440 -2.03 -16.85 12.56
C ARG A 440 -1.07 -15.95 13.32
N ASN A 441 -0.95 -16.13 14.64
CA ASN A 441 0.15 -15.58 15.45
C ASN A 441 1.52 -16.21 15.06
N GLY A 442 1.82 -16.27 13.77
CA GLY A 442 2.94 -16.98 13.18
C GLY A 442 3.24 -16.65 11.72
N ASP A 443 2.56 -15.67 11.12
CA ASP A 443 2.95 -15.17 9.81
C ASP A 443 4.29 -14.41 9.87
N PRO A 444 5.13 -14.57 8.83
CA PRO A 444 6.43 -13.92 8.80
C PRO A 444 6.29 -12.43 8.48
N ALA A 445 7.29 -11.64 8.85
CA ALA A 445 7.53 -10.32 8.28
C ALA A 445 8.40 -10.50 7.02
N PRO A 446 7.86 -10.33 5.80
CA PRO A 446 8.63 -10.57 4.58
C PRO A 446 9.63 -9.43 4.33
N GLY A 447 10.85 -9.79 3.96
CA GLY A 447 11.90 -8.84 3.60
C GLY A 447 11.57 -8.09 2.32
N SER A 448 11.16 -8.81 1.26
CA SER A 448 10.81 -8.20 -0.03
C SER A 448 9.61 -7.26 0.04
N TYR A 449 8.75 -7.36 1.08
CA TYR A 449 7.57 -6.51 1.24
C TYR A 449 7.90 -5.11 1.80
N GLN A 450 9.14 -4.90 2.27
CA GLN A 450 9.59 -3.61 2.77
C GLN A 450 10.06 -2.70 1.63
N ASP A 451 9.17 -2.32 0.71
CA ASP A 451 9.50 -1.40 -0.41
C ASP A 451 9.90 -0.01 0.11
N LEU A 452 11.20 0.15 0.38
CA LEU A 452 11.74 1.33 1.03
C LEU A 452 11.66 2.58 0.15
N HIS A 453 11.63 2.44 -1.18
CA HIS A 453 11.46 3.56 -2.09
C HIS A 453 10.05 4.14 -1.94
N THR A 454 9.03 3.29 -2.06
CA THR A 454 7.63 3.72 -1.91
C THR A 454 7.36 4.24 -0.50
N ILE A 455 7.84 3.53 0.53
CA ILE A 455 7.76 3.96 1.92
C ILE A 455 8.45 5.32 2.13
N GLY A 456 9.59 5.56 1.47
CA GLY A 456 10.32 6.82 1.53
C GLY A 456 9.56 7.98 0.88
N GLY A 457 8.95 7.75 -0.27
CA GLY A 457 8.01 8.68 -0.89
C GLY A 457 6.84 9.01 0.06
N MET A 458 6.28 7.99 0.71
CA MET A 458 5.21 8.18 1.70
C MET A 458 5.70 8.91 2.95
N ALA A 459 6.95 8.75 3.36
CA ALA A 459 7.54 9.46 4.50
C ALA A 459 7.74 10.96 4.26
N ARG A 460 7.83 11.40 3.00
CA ARG A 460 7.81 12.83 2.63
C ARG A 460 6.41 13.43 2.74
N ARG A 461 5.38 12.66 2.38
CA ARG A 461 3.97 13.06 2.38
C ARG A 461 3.28 12.87 3.74
N ASP A 462 3.71 11.87 4.51
CA ASP A 462 3.15 11.52 5.81
C ASP A 462 4.25 11.16 6.82
N PRO A 463 4.50 12.04 7.81
CA PRO A 463 5.54 11.83 8.82
C PRO A 463 5.44 10.51 9.60
N ARG A 464 4.26 9.88 9.65
CA ARG A 464 4.09 8.57 10.29
C ARG A 464 4.91 7.47 9.63
N TRP A 465 5.15 7.57 8.32
CA TRP A 465 5.97 6.63 7.56
C TRP A 465 7.47 6.81 7.78
N ARG A 466 7.94 7.95 8.33
CA ARG A 466 9.38 8.14 8.62
C ARG A 466 9.92 7.07 9.57
N ARG A 467 9.10 6.67 10.55
CA ARG A 467 9.44 5.56 11.45
C ARG A 467 9.46 4.22 10.69
N VAL A 468 8.43 3.97 9.88
CA VAL A 468 8.31 2.74 9.07
C VAL A 468 9.55 2.60 8.18
N LEU A 469 9.93 3.66 7.46
CA LEU A 469 11.11 3.70 6.61
C LEU A 469 12.38 3.30 7.35
N ARG A 470 12.63 3.94 8.50
CA ARG A 470 13.83 3.69 9.29
C ARG A 470 13.86 2.27 9.84
N ASP A 471 12.76 1.84 10.48
CA ASP A 471 12.70 0.55 11.16
C ASP A 471 12.70 -0.60 10.13
N ALA A 472 12.11 -0.41 8.94
CA ALA A 472 12.18 -1.32 7.80
C ALA A 472 13.58 -1.37 7.16
N THR A 473 14.28 -0.24 7.07
CA THR A 473 15.69 -0.20 6.62
C THR A 473 16.57 -1.02 7.56
N ASP A 474 16.42 -0.82 8.88
CA ASP A 474 17.15 -1.59 9.89
C ASP A 474 16.83 -3.09 9.80
N PHE A 475 15.58 -3.44 9.52
CA PHE A 475 15.16 -4.83 9.32
C PHE A 475 15.82 -5.48 8.10
N LEU A 476 15.87 -4.81 6.95
CA LEU A 476 16.54 -5.34 5.76
C LEU A 476 18.05 -5.48 5.96
N LEU A 477 18.70 -4.51 6.61
CA LEU A 477 20.12 -4.59 6.94
C LEU A 477 20.42 -5.75 7.90
N ALA A 478 19.54 -5.99 8.89
CA ALA A 478 19.67 -7.10 9.82
C ALA A 478 19.42 -8.48 9.18
N ALA A 479 18.72 -8.52 8.04
CA ALA A 479 18.45 -9.75 7.30
C ALA A 479 19.66 -10.24 6.48
N GLU A 480 20.71 -9.41 6.33
CA GLU A 480 21.92 -9.80 5.60
C GLU A 480 22.64 -10.96 6.33
N ILE A 481 22.97 -12.00 5.57
CA ILE A 481 23.69 -13.17 6.07
C ILE A 481 25.18 -12.81 6.17
N GLY A 482 25.59 -12.34 7.35
CA GLY A 482 26.95 -11.88 7.59
C GLY A 482 27.25 -10.64 6.74
N THR A 483 28.23 -10.74 5.84
CA THR A 483 28.55 -9.69 4.86
C THR A 483 28.65 -10.29 3.46
N SER A 484 27.74 -11.22 3.15
CA SER A 484 27.75 -11.97 1.88
C SER A 484 27.09 -11.22 0.73
N GLY A 485 26.23 -10.22 1.01
CA GLY A 485 25.29 -9.70 0.01
C GLY A 485 24.09 -10.62 -0.25
N LEU A 486 23.89 -11.66 0.56
CA LEU A 486 22.68 -12.49 0.56
C LEU A 486 21.82 -12.16 1.77
N PHE A 487 20.51 -12.31 1.62
CA PHE A 487 19.54 -11.99 2.66
C PHE A 487 18.62 -13.15 2.96
N TRP A 488 18.22 -13.28 4.22
CA TRP A 488 17.04 -14.05 4.59
C TRP A 488 15.78 -13.37 4.03
N GLY A 489 14.85 -14.15 3.45
CA GLY A 489 13.66 -13.60 2.80
C GLY A 489 12.58 -13.11 3.76
N GLY A 490 12.67 -13.44 5.05
CA GLY A 490 11.80 -12.85 6.07
C GLY A 490 12.10 -13.32 7.49
N TRP A 491 11.31 -12.82 8.45
CA TRP A 491 11.38 -13.21 9.86
C TRP A 491 10.12 -13.93 10.31
N SER A 492 10.25 -15.17 10.80
CA SER A 492 9.15 -15.93 11.38
C SER A 492 8.92 -15.53 12.83
N THR A 493 7.75 -14.95 13.12
CA THR A 493 7.37 -14.62 14.51
C THR A 493 7.03 -15.86 15.34
N ARG A 494 6.61 -16.95 14.68
CA ARG A 494 6.33 -18.24 15.33
C ARG A 494 7.60 -18.91 15.84
N GLU A 495 8.63 -18.90 15.02
CA GLU A 495 9.90 -19.59 15.30
C GLU A 495 10.93 -18.66 15.94
N ASN A 496 10.67 -17.35 15.91
CA ASN A 496 11.59 -16.31 16.36
C ASN A 496 12.96 -16.44 15.68
N SER A 497 12.93 -16.62 14.37
CA SER A 497 14.09 -16.90 13.52
C SER A 497 13.92 -16.29 12.14
N TRP A 498 15.05 -16.09 11.46
CA TRP A 498 15.08 -15.80 10.04
C TRP A 498 14.69 -17.03 9.21
N ILE A 499 14.00 -16.80 8.10
CA ILE A 499 13.60 -17.83 7.14
C ILE A 499 14.11 -17.47 5.74
N GLY A 500 14.32 -18.50 4.93
CA GLY A 500 14.74 -18.37 3.53
C GLY A 500 13.59 -17.84 2.69
N ASP A 501 12.81 -18.73 2.07
CA ASP A 501 11.62 -18.35 1.32
C ASP A 501 10.39 -18.21 2.23
N PHE A 502 9.90 -16.98 2.39
CA PHE A 502 8.74 -16.72 3.27
C PHE A 502 7.41 -17.22 2.70
N GLU A 503 7.28 -17.35 1.37
CA GLU A 503 6.07 -17.84 0.70
C GLU A 503 5.89 -19.34 0.98
N TYR A 504 7.00 -20.06 1.10
CA TYR A 504 7.07 -21.50 1.30
C TYR A 504 7.72 -21.88 2.63
N ARG A 505 7.44 -21.11 3.68
CA ARG A 505 8.04 -21.26 5.02
C ARG A 505 7.82 -22.62 5.68
N ASP A 506 6.72 -23.31 5.36
CA ASP A 506 6.36 -24.63 5.90
C ASP A 506 6.82 -25.79 4.98
N ASP A 507 7.60 -25.49 3.94
CA ASP A 507 8.07 -26.39 2.88
C ASP A 507 9.62 -26.37 2.80
N PRO A 508 10.27 -27.40 2.25
CA PRO A 508 11.72 -27.40 1.97
C PRO A 508 12.28 -26.11 1.35
N ARG A 509 11.52 -25.43 0.49
CA ARG A 509 11.90 -24.13 -0.11
C ARG A 509 12.15 -23.05 0.95
N GLY A 510 11.42 -23.07 2.07
CA GLY A 510 11.60 -22.13 3.18
C GLY A 510 12.98 -22.17 3.86
N LEU A 511 13.75 -23.23 3.62
CA LEU A 511 15.14 -23.37 4.12
C LEU A 511 16.17 -22.78 3.15
N HIS A 512 15.76 -22.41 1.94
CA HIS A 512 16.60 -21.89 0.88
C HIS A 512 16.26 -20.43 0.58
N LEU A 513 17.21 -19.70 0.00
CA LEU A 513 17.02 -18.30 -0.36
C LEU A 513 16.41 -18.25 -1.76
N LYS A 514 15.23 -17.64 -1.87
CA LYS A 514 14.63 -17.33 -3.17
C LYS A 514 15.33 -16.11 -3.76
N THR A 515 16.01 -16.28 -4.90
CA THR A 515 16.84 -15.25 -5.52
C THR A 515 16.07 -13.94 -5.72
N ILE A 516 14.82 -14.01 -6.18
CA ILE A 516 14.02 -12.81 -6.43
C ILE A 516 13.79 -11.97 -5.17
N GLN A 517 13.64 -12.61 -4.00
CA GLN A 517 13.45 -11.93 -2.72
C GLN A 517 14.76 -11.26 -2.29
N VAL A 518 15.89 -11.95 -2.44
CA VAL A 518 17.24 -11.40 -2.17
C VAL A 518 17.50 -10.16 -3.02
N VAL A 519 17.23 -10.23 -4.33
CA VAL A 519 17.47 -9.10 -5.25
C VAL A 519 16.53 -7.94 -4.95
N TRP A 520 15.24 -8.19 -4.65
CA TRP A 520 14.31 -7.12 -4.25
C TRP A 520 14.77 -6.38 -2.99
N MET A 521 15.23 -7.10 -1.97
CA MET A 521 15.74 -6.47 -0.75
C MET A 521 16.96 -5.57 -1.02
N ALA A 522 17.85 -5.99 -1.92
CA ALA A 522 18.98 -5.17 -2.35
C ALA A 522 18.55 -3.93 -3.15
N ILE A 523 17.56 -4.07 -4.05
CA ILE A 523 16.97 -2.94 -4.78
C ILE A 523 16.36 -1.93 -3.80
N HIS A 524 15.57 -2.39 -2.84
CA HIS A 524 14.93 -1.51 -1.84
C HIS A 524 15.98 -0.71 -1.06
N LEU A 525 17.06 -1.35 -0.62
CA LEU A 525 18.18 -0.68 0.05
C LEU A 525 18.88 0.34 -0.85
N ALA A 526 19.16 -0.01 -2.10
CA ALA A 526 19.82 0.87 -3.06
C ALA A 526 18.96 2.10 -3.40
N GLU A 527 17.68 1.89 -3.73
CA GLU A 527 16.75 2.96 -4.07
C GLU A 527 16.52 3.90 -2.88
N ALA A 528 16.40 3.37 -1.66
CA ALA A 528 16.25 4.20 -0.46
C ALA A 528 17.49 5.04 -0.16
N ALA A 529 18.68 4.46 -0.34
CA ALA A 529 19.93 5.19 -0.17
C ALA A 529 20.10 6.30 -1.22
N HIS A 530 19.64 6.08 -2.45
CA HIS A 530 19.68 7.08 -3.51
C HIS A 530 18.63 8.18 -3.30
N ALA A 531 17.35 7.81 -3.16
CA ALA A 531 16.22 8.74 -3.18
C ALA A 531 15.85 9.35 -1.81
N HIS A 532 16.26 8.71 -0.70
CA HIS A 532 15.78 9.03 0.65
C HIS A 532 16.89 9.09 1.71
N SER A 533 18.15 9.34 1.29
CA SER A 533 19.31 9.45 2.19
C SER A 533 19.14 10.46 3.33
N ASP A 534 18.42 11.57 3.07
CA ASP A 534 18.07 12.59 4.06
C ASP A 534 17.12 12.06 5.16
N LEU A 535 16.24 11.12 4.83
CA LEU A 535 15.26 10.56 5.76
C LEU A 535 15.80 9.39 6.59
N ILE A 536 16.64 8.52 5.99
CA ILE A 536 17.23 7.37 6.70
C ILE A 536 18.53 7.73 7.45
N GLY A 537 19.18 8.82 7.05
CA GLY A 537 20.40 9.34 7.64
C GLY A 537 21.68 8.70 7.09
N PRO A 538 22.85 9.35 7.29
CA PRO A 538 24.09 9.02 6.60
C PRO A 538 24.65 7.62 6.95
N ALA A 539 24.49 7.16 8.20
CA ALA A 539 24.97 5.84 8.61
C ALA A 539 24.22 4.72 7.86
N ARG A 540 22.88 4.73 7.90
CA ARG A 540 22.04 3.77 7.16
C ARG A 540 22.24 3.86 5.66
N THR A 541 22.40 5.08 5.14
CA THR A 541 22.67 5.29 3.70
C THR A 541 23.94 4.55 3.29
N GLY A 542 25.03 4.70 4.03
CA GLY A 542 26.28 3.98 3.74
C GLY A 542 26.13 2.46 3.83
N GLU A 543 25.50 1.96 4.90
CA GLU A 543 25.28 0.53 5.10
C GLU A 543 24.41 -0.09 3.99
N ALA A 544 23.32 0.58 3.61
CA ALA A 544 22.40 0.17 2.55
C ALA A 544 23.09 0.08 1.18
N VAL A 545 23.87 1.11 0.80
CA VAL A 545 24.67 1.08 -0.44
C VAL A 545 25.64 -0.08 -0.42
N PHE A 546 26.38 -0.28 0.67
CA PHE A 546 27.38 -1.35 0.72
C PHE A 546 26.75 -2.75 0.66
N ALA A 547 25.60 -2.97 1.31
CA ALA A 547 24.88 -4.24 1.24
C ALA A 547 24.36 -4.52 -0.18
N ALA A 548 23.75 -3.52 -0.82
CA ALA A 548 23.31 -3.64 -2.22
C ALA A 548 24.47 -3.90 -3.19
N GLN A 549 25.60 -3.21 -3.03
CA GLN A 549 26.81 -3.43 -3.82
C GLN A 549 27.40 -4.83 -3.63
N ARG A 550 27.40 -5.37 -2.40
CA ARG A 550 27.82 -6.76 -2.15
C ARG A 550 26.92 -7.75 -2.87
N THR A 551 25.61 -7.52 -2.85
CA THR A 551 24.61 -8.34 -3.55
C THR A 551 24.89 -8.35 -5.05
N LEU A 552 25.07 -7.17 -5.65
CA LEU A 552 25.38 -7.05 -7.07
C LEU A 552 26.67 -7.79 -7.42
N ARG A 553 27.75 -7.60 -6.64
CA ARG A 553 29.03 -8.29 -6.87
C ARG A 553 28.89 -9.81 -6.74
N PHE A 554 28.15 -10.29 -5.76
CA PHE A 554 27.87 -11.72 -5.62
C PHE A 554 27.24 -12.29 -6.90
N PHE A 555 26.19 -11.65 -7.42
CA PHE A 555 25.52 -12.13 -8.62
C PHE A 555 26.33 -11.91 -9.90
N GLN A 556 27.18 -10.88 -9.96
CA GLN A 556 28.17 -10.70 -11.03
C GLN A 556 29.13 -11.89 -11.06
N ASP A 557 29.78 -12.20 -9.94
CA ASP A 557 30.74 -13.30 -9.84
C ASP A 557 30.07 -14.66 -10.12
N TYR A 558 28.85 -14.84 -9.62
CA TYR A 558 28.06 -16.03 -9.88
C TYR A 558 27.75 -16.19 -11.37
N TYR A 559 27.28 -15.12 -12.01
CA TYR A 559 26.95 -15.09 -13.43
C TYR A 559 28.19 -15.33 -14.32
N GLU A 560 29.33 -14.72 -14.02
CA GLU A 560 30.57 -14.98 -14.78
C GLU A 560 31.03 -16.44 -14.67
N THR A 561 30.77 -17.09 -13.53
CA THR A 561 31.16 -18.48 -13.28
C THR A 561 30.21 -19.47 -13.94
N HIS A 562 28.90 -19.22 -13.91
CA HIS A 562 27.87 -20.20 -14.28
C HIS A 562 27.06 -19.84 -15.53
N GLY A 563 27.17 -18.62 -16.04
CA GLY A 563 26.41 -18.10 -17.19
C GLY A 563 24.92 -17.87 -16.94
N ARG A 564 24.46 -18.06 -15.70
CA ARG A 564 23.08 -17.84 -15.24
C ARG A 564 23.03 -17.65 -13.73
N VAL A 565 21.91 -17.14 -13.23
CA VAL A 565 21.57 -17.11 -11.80
C VAL A 565 20.40 -18.08 -11.54
N PRO A 566 20.44 -18.93 -10.49
CA PRO A 566 19.38 -19.88 -10.19
C PRO A 566 18.17 -19.23 -9.51
N GLU A 567 17.02 -19.90 -9.51
CA GLU A 567 15.83 -19.48 -8.75
C GLU A 567 16.07 -19.56 -7.23
N TYR A 568 16.71 -20.65 -6.77
CA TYR A 568 17.04 -20.86 -5.36
C TYR A 568 18.54 -21.00 -5.11
N LEU A 569 18.97 -20.39 -4.01
CA LEU A 569 20.31 -20.50 -3.44
C LEU A 569 20.25 -21.17 -2.07
N THR A 570 21.28 -21.92 -1.73
CA THR A 570 21.53 -22.28 -0.33
C THR A 570 21.92 -21.04 0.47
N VAL A 571 21.82 -21.11 1.80
CA VAL A 571 22.30 -20.04 2.70
C VAL A 571 23.79 -19.72 2.48
N GLY A 572 24.57 -20.68 1.98
CA GLY A 572 25.98 -20.50 1.62
C GLY A 572 26.22 -19.85 0.25
N GLY A 573 25.17 -19.59 -0.53
CA GLY A 573 25.27 -18.95 -1.85
C GLY A 573 25.55 -19.90 -3.03
N SER A 574 25.43 -21.22 -2.85
CA SER A 574 25.45 -22.17 -3.98
C SER A 574 24.05 -22.35 -4.58
N ALA A 575 23.93 -22.81 -5.83
CA ALA A 575 22.63 -23.29 -6.31
C ALA A 575 22.15 -24.45 -5.41
N VAL A 576 20.83 -24.53 -5.19
CA VAL A 576 20.23 -25.70 -4.56
C VAL A 576 20.25 -26.87 -5.54
N GLU A 577 20.65 -28.04 -5.06
CA GLU A 577 20.71 -29.26 -5.88
C GLU A 577 19.31 -29.80 -6.17
N ASP A 578 19.16 -30.36 -7.38
CA ASP A 578 17.93 -31.04 -7.75
C ASP A 578 17.78 -32.38 -7.01
N CYS A 579 16.55 -32.76 -6.68
CA CYS A 579 16.30 -34.06 -6.05
C CYS A 579 16.64 -35.23 -6.99
N PRO A 580 17.28 -36.30 -6.47
CA PRO A 580 17.47 -37.54 -7.23
C PRO A 580 16.13 -38.10 -7.74
N GLU A 581 16.13 -38.68 -8.94
CA GLU A 581 14.92 -39.28 -9.52
C GLU A 581 14.27 -40.29 -8.54
N GLY A 582 13.00 -40.05 -8.20
CA GLY A 582 12.20 -40.92 -7.33
C GLY A 582 12.28 -40.60 -5.83
N GLU A 583 13.08 -39.61 -5.41
CA GLU A 583 13.11 -39.12 -4.03
C GLU A 583 12.24 -37.86 -3.86
N GLY A 584 11.48 -37.79 -2.75
CA GLY A 584 10.74 -36.57 -2.41
C GLY A 584 11.66 -35.52 -1.80
N SER A 585 11.30 -34.23 -1.90
CA SER A 585 12.04 -33.08 -1.37
C SER A 585 12.32 -33.12 0.14
N ARG A 586 11.78 -34.11 0.86
CA ARG A 586 12.04 -34.37 2.29
C ARG A 586 13.21 -35.31 2.57
N ASN A 587 13.71 -36.05 1.57
CA ASN A 587 14.86 -36.93 1.71
C ASN A 587 16.09 -36.14 1.22
N GLY A 588 16.95 -35.73 2.16
CA GLY A 588 17.99 -34.72 1.94
C GLY A 588 18.99 -35.03 0.83
N SER A 589 19.58 -33.97 0.29
CA SER A 589 20.71 -34.00 -0.64
C SER A 589 21.97 -34.61 0.00
N SER A 590 23.01 -34.80 -0.80
CA SER A 590 24.34 -35.25 -0.33
C SER A 590 24.94 -34.37 0.77
N LEU A 591 24.41 -33.15 0.96
CA LEU A 591 24.82 -32.15 1.95
C LEU A 591 23.92 -32.11 3.21
N GLY A 592 22.90 -32.97 3.30
CA GLY A 592 21.97 -33.02 4.44
C GLY A 592 20.94 -31.88 4.52
N LEU A 593 20.89 -31.02 3.49
CA LEU A 593 19.81 -30.05 3.28
C LEU A 593 18.79 -30.64 2.30
N PRO A 594 17.49 -30.35 2.41
CA PRO A 594 16.52 -30.86 1.44
C PRO A 594 16.80 -30.30 0.04
N CYS A 595 16.78 -31.17 -0.96
CA CYS A 595 16.85 -30.82 -2.37
C CYS A 595 15.53 -30.22 -2.87
N LEU A 596 15.53 -29.65 -4.07
CA LEU A 596 14.30 -29.18 -4.73
C LEU A 596 14.08 -29.93 -6.05
N ARG A 597 12.83 -30.18 -6.44
CA ARG A 597 12.50 -30.83 -7.71
C ARG A 597 12.67 -29.86 -8.88
N ALA A 598 13.49 -30.24 -9.86
CA ALA A 598 13.69 -29.50 -11.10
C ALA A 598 12.36 -29.30 -11.85
N GLY A 599 12.09 -28.07 -12.30
CA GLY A 599 10.89 -27.71 -13.07
C GLY A 599 9.59 -27.63 -12.27
N GLU A 600 9.58 -28.07 -11.01
CA GLU A 600 8.43 -27.98 -10.10
C GLU A 600 8.70 -26.99 -8.96
N GLU A 601 9.77 -27.22 -8.21
CA GLU A 601 10.16 -26.42 -7.04
C GLU A 601 11.36 -25.51 -7.35
N ASN A 602 12.12 -25.80 -8.40
CA ASN A 602 13.32 -25.06 -8.81
C ASN A 602 13.40 -24.89 -10.34
N LEU A 603 13.47 -23.64 -10.83
CA LEU A 603 13.57 -23.36 -12.26
C LEU A 603 15.01 -23.54 -12.76
N THR A 604 15.19 -24.37 -13.79
CA THR A 604 16.52 -24.79 -14.28
C THR A 604 17.14 -23.81 -15.28
N ASP A 605 16.34 -23.13 -16.09
CA ASP A 605 16.84 -22.28 -17.20
C ASP A 605 17.02 -20.80 -16.82
N GLY A 606 16.74 -20.46 -15.55
CA GLY A 606 16.68 -19.09 -15.06
C GLY A 606 15.40 -18.38 -15.51
N ASP A 607 15.09 -17.25 -14.88
CA ASP A 607 13.82 -16.55 -15.07
C ASP A 607 14.03 -15.10 -15.51
N ALA A 608 13.30 -14.66 -16.54
CA ALA A 608 13.47 -13.33 -17.12
C ALA A 608 13.26 -12.21 -16.09
N ARG A 609 12.35 -12.41 -15.12
CA ARG A 609 12.17 -11.47 -14.00
C ARG A 609 13.41 -11.36 -13.10
N ILE A 610 14.16 -12.43 -12.86
CA ILE A 610 15.41 -12.37 -12.08
C ILE A 610 16.44 -11.56 -12.86
N ASP A 611 16.62 -11.86 -14.14
CA ASP A 611 17.55 -11.13 -15.02
C ASP A 611 17.17 -9.64 -15.12
N ALA A 612 15.88 -9.31 -15.20
CA ALA A 612 15.37 -7.95 -15.19
C ALA A 612 15.63 -7.21 -13.86
N LEU A 613 15.47 -7.88 -12.73
CA LEU A 613 15.73 -7.28 -11.41
C LEU A 613 17.22 -7.11 -11.14
N LEU A 614 18.06 -8.04 -11.58
CA LEU A 614 19.51 -7.89 -11.51
C LEU A 614 19.97 -6.67 -12.32
N ALA A 615 19.54 -6.57 -13.58
CA ALA A 615 19.83 -5.40 -14.40
C ALA A 615 19.30 -4.10 -13.75
N ARG A 616 18.12 -4.12 -13.11
CA ARG A 616 17.60 -2.97 -12.36
C ARG A 616 18.48 -2.60 -11.16
N LEU A 617 18.90 -3.57 -10.35
CA LEU A 617 19.82 -3.33 -9.23
C LEU A 617 21.11 -2.66 -9.71
N ALA A 618 21.64 -3.10 -10.85
CA ALA A 618 22.83 -2.49 -11.43
C ALA A 618 22.58 -1.06 -11.93
N LEU A 619 21.44 -0.76 -12.54
CA LEU A 619 21.07 0.61 -12.91
C LEU A 619 21.02 1.53 -11.69
N VAL A 620 20.31 1.11 -10.63
CA VAL A 620 20.21 1.88 -9.37
C VAL A 620 21.58 2.09 -8.71
N LEU A 621 22.54 1.18 -8.93
CA LEU A 621 23.92 1.29 -8.46
C LEU A 621 24.89 1.90 -9.49
N GLU A 622 24.38 2.48 -10.58
CA GLU A 622 25.13 3.13 -11.65
C GLU A 622 26.08 2.20 -12.44
N GLU A 623 25.90 0.89 -12.37
CA GLU A 623 26.65 -0.16 -13.09
C GLU A 623 26.05 -0.44 -14.48
N ARG A 624 25.85 0.64 -15.26
CA ARG A 624 25.13 0.66 -16.56
C ARG A 624 25.62 -0.39 -17.56
N ARG A 625 26.94 -0.61 -17.62
CA ARG A 625 27.54 -1.57 -18.56
C ARG A 625 27.10 -3.00 -18.28
N TRP A 626 27.00 -3.36 -17.00
CA TRP A 626 26.56 -4.69 -16.62
C TRP A 626 25.06 -4.86 -16.84
N ALA A 627 24.24 -3.85 -16.50
CA ALA A 627 22.81 -3.85 -16.81
C ALA A 627 22.55 -4.06 -18.33
N ALA A 628 23.25 -3.30 -19.19
CA ALA A 628 23.14 -3.44 -20.64
C ALA A 628 23.61 -4.81 -21.15
N ARG A 629 24.58 -5.44 -20.48
CA ARG A 629 25.03 -6.79 -20.81
C ARG A 629 23.96 -7.82 -20.48
N ILE A 630 23.40 -7.81 -19.26
CA ILE A 630 22.31 -8.71 -18.88
C ILE A 630 21.10 -8.53 -19.80
N ALA A 631 20.72 -7.30 -20.12
CA ALA A 631 19.63 -7.04 -21.06
C ALA A 631 19.87 -7.70 -22.44
N ARG A 632 21.08 -7.60 -23.00
CA ARG A 632 21.42 -8.16 -24.32
C ARG A 632 21.63 -9.67 -24.32
N GLU A 633 22.18 -10.23 -23.25
CA GLU A 633 22.54 -11.64 -23.17
C GLU A 633 21.38 -12.51 -22.66
N ARG A 634 20.48 -11.94 -21.86
CA ARG A 634 19.46 -12.70 -21.12
C ARG A 634 18.04 -12.26 -21.42
N ILE A 635 17.73 -10.97 -21.29
CA ILE A 635 16.35 -10.46 -21.42
C ILE A 635 15.89 -10.47 -22.89
N LEU A 636 16.61 -9.77 -23.77
CA LEU A 636 16.22 -9.63 -25.19
C LEU A 636 16.20 -10.97 -25.96
N PRO A 637 17.16 -11.90 -25.76
CA PRO A 637 17.13 -13.21 -26.42
C PRO A 637 15.98 -14.11 -25.96
N ASP A 638 15.38 -13.81 -24.81
CA ASP A 638 14.23 -14.53 -24.27
C ASP A 638 12.88 -14.00 -24.80
N ARG A 639 12.93 -13.05 -25.75
CA ARG A 639 11.76 -12.52 -26.43
C ARG A 639 11.29 -13.39 -27.59
N VAL A 640 9.99 -13.42 -27.86
CA VAL A 640 9.40 -13.91 -29.11
C VAL A 640 9.48 -12.79 -30.16
N THR A 641 10.31 -12.99 -31.18
CA THR A 641 10.60 -11.98 -32.22
C THR A 641 9.90 -12.23 -33.55
N ASP A 642 9.26 -13.39 -33.72
CA ASP A 642 8.47 -13.70 -34.91
C ASP A 642 7.15 -12.94 -34.86
N ARG A 643 6.90 -12.07 -35.84
CA ARG A 643 5.69 -11.24 -35.92
C ARG A 643 4.43 -12.04 -36.26
N GLU A 644 4.59 -13.24 -36.79
CA GLU A 644 3.48 -14.13 -37.10
C GLU A 644 3.12 -15.04 -35.89
N ASP A 645 3.96 -15.09 -34.86
CA ASP A 645 3.64 -15.78 -33.60
C ASP A 645 2.60 -14.93 -32.83
N PRO A 646 1.46 -15.49 -32.40
CA PRO A 646 0.46 -14.76 -31.61
C PRO A 646 0.99 -14.22 -30.27
N ARG A 647 2.17 -14.68 -29.84
CA ARG A 647 2.88 -14.21 -28.65
C ARG A 647 4.01 -13.23 -28.97
N TYR A 648 4.05 -12.65 -30.18
CA TYR A 648 5.02 -11.62 -30.54
C TYR A 648 5.11 -10.55 -29.45
N GLY A 649 6.32 -10.27 -28.96
CA GLY A 649 6.56 -9.35 -27.85
C GLY A 649 6.64 -9.99 -26.46
N LEU A 650 6.23 -11.25 -26.28
CA LEU A 650 6.45 -12.02 -25.05
C LEU A 650 7.94 -12.06 -24.69
N ILE A 651 8.28 -11.72 -23.45
CA ILE A 651 9.61 -11.92 -22.83
C ILE A 651 9.44 -12.90 -21.67
N GLY A 652 10.33 -13.90 -21.55
CA GLY A 652 10.15 -14.99 -20.58
C GLY A 652 9.85 -16.35 -21.22
N LYS A 653 10.05 -16.53 -22.53
CA LYS A 653 9.60 -17.73 -23.25
C LYS A 653 10.32 -19.02 -22.83
N ARG A 654 11.48 -18.93 -22.18
CA ARG A 654 12.24 -20.08 -21.66
C ARG A 654 11.71 -20.61 -20.33
N SER A 655 11.00 -19.79 -19.55
CA SER A 655 10.48 -20.17 -18.23
C SER A 655 9.00 -20.56 -18.23
N VAL A 656 8.37 -20.64 -19.40
CA VAL A 656 6.96 -20.99 -19.58
C VAL A 656 6.78 -22.05 -20.67
N ASP A 657 5.65 -22.76 -20.63
CA ASP A 657 5.27 -23.71 -21.67
C ASP A 657 5.09 -23.03 -23.05
N PRO A 658 5.25 -23.77 -24.18
CA PRO A 658 5.16 -23.19 -25.51
C PRO A 658 3.85 -22.50 -25.87
N ASP A 659 2.76 -22.71 -25.13
CA ASP A 659 1.46 -22.07 -25.36
C ASP A 659 1.08 -21.08 -24.24
N ASP A 660 2.04 -20.72 -23.37
CA ASP A 660 1.81 -19.88 -22.20
C ASP A 660 2.71 -18.62 -22.20
N ALA A 661 2.42 -17.72 -21.26
CA ALA A 661 3.17 -16.53 -20.91
C ALA A 661 2.88 -16.14 -19.47
N ALA A 662 3.86 -15.58 -18.76
CA ALA A 662 3.66 -14.99 -17.43
C ALA A 662 3.80 -13.46 -17.52
N ALA A 663 2.77 -12.71 -17.12
CA ALA A 663 2.79 -11.24 -17.22
C ALA A 663 3.93 -10.62 -16.40
N TRP A 664 4.29 -11.23 -15.26
CA TRP A 664 5.38 -10.77 -14.42
C TRP A 664 6.70 -10.67 -15.19
N ASN A 665 7.05 -11.68 -15.98
CA ASN A 665 8.28 -11.70 -16.77
C ASN A 665 8.33 -10.57 -17.80
N VAL A 666 7.19 -10.30 -18.44
CA VAL A 666 7.09 -9.24 -19.45
C VAL A 666 7.17 -7.86 -18.79
N LEU A 667 6.40 -7.62 -17.74
CA LEU A 667 6.29 -6.29 -17.12
C LEU A 667 7.58 -5.86 -16.40
N GLU A 668 8.27 -6.77 -15.68
CA GLU A 668 9.56 -6.44 -15.06
C GLU A 668 10.62 -6.10 -16.10
N SER A 669 10.61 -6.84 -17.22
CA SER A 669 11.50 -6.60 -18.36
C SER A 669 11.23 -5.23 -18.99
N ILE A 670 9.96 -4.86 -19.22
CA ILE A 670 9.59 -3.54 -19.75
C ILE A 670 10.13 -2.42 -18.86
N ILE A 671 9.86 -2.49 -17.55
CA ILE A 671 10.31 -1.46 -16.59
C ILE A 671 11.84 -1.33 -16.64
N THR A 672 12.56 -2.44 -16.59
CA THR A 672 14.04 -2.42 -16.58
C THR A 672 14.62 -1.92 -17.91
N LEU A 673 14.06 -2.34 -19.06
CA LEU A 673 14.51 -1.87 -20.37
C LEU A 673 14.24 -0.38 -20.57
N GLN A 674 13.12 0.13 -20.05
CA GLN A 674 12.79 1.55 -20.09
C GLN A 674 13.72 2.38 -19.20
N MET A 675 14.03 1.91 -17.97
CA MET A 675 15.04 2.57 -17.12
C MET A 675 16.42 2.61 -17.80
N LEU A 676 16.82 1.52 -18.47
CA LEU A 676 18.07 1.48 -19.23
C LEU A 676 18.07 2.46 -20.41
N ALA A 677 16.92 2.72 -21.03
CA ALA A 677 16.79 3.66 -22.13
C ALA A 677 16.98 5.11 -21.67
N GLU A 678 16.37 5.49 -20.55
CA GLU A 678 16.47 6.84 -19.97
C GLU A 678 17.91 7.19 -19.57
N GLU A 679 18.67 6.24 -19.04
CA GLU A 679 20.06 6.45 -18.66
C GLU A 679 21.06 6.47 -19.83
N ALA A 680 20.68 5.96 -21.01
CA ALA A 680 21.53 6.00 -22.19
C ALA A 680 21.63 7.42 -22.79
N GLU A 681 20.58 8.23 -22.61
CA GLU A 681 20.50 9.61 -23.07
C GLU A 681 21.41 10.54 -22.25
N GLU A 682 21.38 10.42 -20.92
CA GLU A 682 22.18 11.26 -20.03
C GLU A 682 23.70 11.16 -20.31
N ALA A 683 24.16 10.01 -20.79
CA ALA A 683 25.57 9.76 -21.12
C ALA A 683 26.01 10.34 -22.47
N GLU A 684 25.07 10.66 -23.38
CA GLU A 684 25.37 11.34 -24.66
C GLU A 684 25.37 12.87 -24.49
N GLU A 685 24.71 13.41 -23.46
CA GLU A 685 24.69 14.84 -23.14
C GLU A 685 25.83 15.29 -22.20
N SER A 686 26.46 14.36 -21.47
CA SER A 686 27.62 14.60 -20.56
C SER A 686 28.97 14.40 -21.25
#